data_AF-A0A321LJB0-F1
#
_entry.id   AF-A0A321LJB0-F1
#
_cell.length_a   1.000
_cell.length_b   1.000
_cell.length_c   1.000
_cell.angle_alpha   90.00
_cell.angle_beta   90.00
_cell.angle_gamma   90.00
#
_symmetry.space_group_name_H-M   'P 1'
#
loop_
_entity.id
_entity.type
_entity.pdbx_description
1 polymer ?
#
loop_
_entity_poly.entity_id
_entity_poly.type
_entity_poly.pdbx_seq_one_letter_code
_entity_poly.pdbx_strand_id
1 'polypeptide(L)'
;MRFPSHSKTHVFEIAQQFHKPSVLSNYCQIVFVAILHLLLHPALLSRYSPCKNSLSIYMYRFRFLLFTCVLLFGASLSFADQQWVEVTSPHFSLLTDAGEKRGREVLVRFEQMRTAFGLLFQKVNVNTPVKLQIVAYRNSKELRQVAPLFEGKPITLAGYFLGGGIHGMPANGEDRQYIALDLSAEDSWGVVFHEYAHLLLNSNFPPSPVWFDEGFAEYCSSLKVTKKEIDIGLVRPDLPQTLLENRWLKLEDLFSVKHNSKIYNRDDRRSVFYAQSWITVHYFMSRGVAMMKPVGMYNNLVRDGRMPVDEAIRKAFGMEPQQLEKLISDYFRSGKSIYYPVPAPANIDDIKTTSRQVSDDELKVMFADLDFQTRDYRERGLTAFQEILSRQPDNPVANRALGYVALQKNDFEKAREYFTRAAAQSSKDPQVHYLLALLMSRKNLTSGKAPDDVEAMKKELNTAISLNPEYAEAYNLLGLTLSYDPKQKDEAVNDLKKAIALNPRAGWYSLNLAGVYMRNQEPDQAKALLSGLKNNSDPQVSLMAQQQLQFLEDYSHNVTVAAGAQGDEEKDSEPADKDEAAKDTEKNDFKPEEVNRTQPSTTPATPYKPEPILFLKGVLLSVDCSQSPAATLTISSGGKKWKMTTPDAKKLLVMGADGGLSCSWTNKKVAVNYRKAGENEGKIATLELE
;
A
#
# COMPACT_ATOMS: atom_id res chain seq x y z
N MET A 1 -18.58 -89.31 8.21
CA MET A 1 -18.72 -89.73 9.63
C MET A 1 -18.76 -88.47 10.52
N ARG A 2 -18.86 -88.60 11.85
CA ARG A 2 -19.02 -87.46 12.79
C ARG A 2 -17.70 -86.75 13.12
N PHE A 3 -17.83 -85.46 13.46
CA PHE A 3 -17.16 -84.62 14.49
C PHE A 3 -16.35 -85.33 15.63
N PRO A 4 -15.55 -84.61 16.48
CA PRO A 4 -15.29 -83.14 16.60
C PRO A 4 -13.75 -82.83 16.54
N SER A 5 -13.03 -81.88 17.21
CA SER A 5 -13.30 -80.72 18.12
C SER A 5 -12.06 -79.77 18.23
N HIS A 6 -12.23 -78.45 18.02
CA HIS A 6 -11.36 -77.33 18.53
C HIS A 6 -9.84 -77.34 18.16
N SER A 7 -9.02 -76.30 18.38
CA SER A 7 -9.18 -75.04 19.14
C SER A 7 -8.65 -73.79 18.38
N LYS A 8 -8.43 -72.65 19.08
CA LYS A 8 -8.25 -71.29 18.53
C LYS A 8 -6.78 -70.93 18.24
N THR A 9 -6.63 -69.80 17.52
CA THR A 9 -5.53 -68.83 17.60
C THR A 9 -4.29 -69.05 16.71
N HIS A 10 -4.29 -68.39 15.55
CA HIS A 10 -3.17 -67.56 15.08
C HIS A 10 -3.75 -66.40 14.24
N VAL A 11 -3.59 -65.17 14.73
CA VAL A 11 -3.97 -63.93 14.03
C VAL A 11 -2.85 -62.92 14.22
N PHE A 12 -1.76 -63.16 13.50
CA PHE A 12 -0.66 -62.24 13.20
C PHE A 12 -0.12 -62.65 11.82
N GLU A 13 0.57 -61.73 11.14
CA GLU A 13 1.10 -61.90 9.77
C GLU A 13 0.04 -62.12 8.66
N ILE A 14 -0.51 -61.01 8.16
CA ILE A 14 -0.58 -60.59 6.73
C ILE A 14 -1.18 -59.17 6.76
N ALA A 15 -0.33 -58.18 7.04
CA ALA A 15 -0.74 -56.78 7.24
C ALA A 15 0.28 -55.77 6.70
N GLN A 16 1.16 -56.19 5.78
CA GLN A 16 2.29 -55.38 5.29
C GLN A 16 2.40 -55.26 3.76
N GLN A 17 1.39 -55.73 3.02
CA GLN A 17 1.27 -55.51 1.58
C GLN A 17 -0.18 -55.10 1.25
N PHE A 18 -0.41 -53.80 0.95
CA PHE A 18 -1.39 -53.25 -0.01
C PHE A 18 -1.49 -51.72 0.12
N HIS A 19 -0.44 -50.99 -0.31
CA HIS A 19 -0.34 -49.53 -0.13
C HIS A 19 -0.64 -48.76 -1.45
N LYS A 20 -1.91 -48.73 -1.89
CA LYS A 20 -2.40 -47.82 -2.96
C LYS A 20 -3.87 -47.39 -2.74
N PRO A 21 -4.18 -46.12 -2.41
CA PRO A 21 -5.56 -45.67 -2.15
C PRO A 21 -6.52 -45.67 -3.36
N SER A 22 -6.00 -45.54 -4.58
CA SER A 22 -6.80 -45.19 -5.77
C SER A 22 -7.75 -46.28 -6.29
N VAL A 23 -7.57 -47.54 -5.90
CA VAL A 23 -8.39 -48.67 -6.40
C VAL A 23 -9.66 -48.88 -5.59
N LEU A 24 -9.64 -48.54 -4.29
CA LEU A 24 -10.77 -48.76 -3.37
C LEU A 24 -11.97 -47.85 -3.67
N SER A 25 -11.73 -46.60 -4.08
CA SER A 25 -12.78 -45.61 -4.38
C SER A 25 -13.78 -46.12 -5.44
N ASN A 26 -13.26 -46.64 -6.56
CA ASN A 26 -14.11 -47.08 -7.68
C ASN A 26 -14.96 -48.30 -7.31
N TYR A 27 -14.42 -49.24 -6.53
CA TYR A 27 -15.19 -50.39 -6.05
C TYR A 27 -16.34 -49.96 -5.11
N CYS A 28 -16.08 -49.03 -4.18
CA CYS A 28 -17.12 -48.50 -3.32
C CYS A 28 -18.22 -47.77 -4.11
N GLN A 29 -17.88 -46.97 -5.12
CA GLN A 29 -18.88 -46.29 -5.95
C GLN A 29 -19.73 -47.27 -6.77
N ILE A 30 -19.12 -48.29 -7.40
CA ILE A 30 -19.84 -49.31 -8.18
C ILE A 30 -20.81 -50.10 -7.28
N VAL A 31 -20.37 -50.51 -6.09
CA VAL A 31 -21.21 -51.19 -5.10
C VAL A 31 -22.35 -50.30 -4.61
N PHE A 32 -22.10 -49.01 -4.35
CA PHE A 32 -23.12 -48.07 -3.91
C PHE A 32 -24.21 -47.84 -4.98
N VAL A 33 -23.83 -47.69 -6.25
CA VAL A 33 -24.79 -47.55 -7.37
C VAL A 33 -25.61 -48.83 -7.57
N ALA A 34 -24.99 -50.02 -7.47
CA ALA A 34 -25.70 -51.30 -7.55
C ALA A 34 -26.72 -51.47 -6.42
N ILE A 35 -26.36 -51.10 -5.18
CA ILE A 35 -27.28 -51.11 -4.03
C ILE A 35 -28.43 -50.11 -4.24
N LEU A 36 -28.16 -48.91 -4.76
CA LEU A 36 -29.18 -47.90 -5.02
C LEU A 36 -30.20 -48.36 -6.08
N HIS A 37 -29.75 -49.03 -7.15
CA HIS A 37 -30.64 -49.66 -8.13
C HIS A 37 -31.52 -50.76 -7.53
N LEU A 38 -30.95 -51.63 -6.67
CA LEU A 38 -31.72 -52.68 -5.98
C LEU A 38 -32.75 -52.12 -4.98
N LEU A 39 -32.50 -50.95 -4.39
CA LEU A 39 -33.45 -50.25 -3.51
C LEU A 39 -34.59 -49.56 -4.29
N LEU A 40 -34.31 -49.04 -5.49
CA LEU A 40 -35.27 -48.28 -6.30
C LEU A 40 -36.22 -49.16 -7.13
N HIS A 41 -35.92 -50.44 -7.37
CA HIS A 41 -36.77 -51.35 -8.14
C HIS A 41 -37.15 -52.66 -7.39
N PRO A 42 -38.03 -52.60 -6.37
CA PRO A 42 -38.46 -53.78 -5.60
C PRO A 42 -39.14 -54.89 -6.41
N ALA A 43 -39.70 -54.56 -7.58
CA ALA A 43 -40.46 -55.49 -8.42
C ALA A 43 -39.63 -56.69 -8.94
N LEU A 44 -38.30 -56.54 -9.07
CA LEU A 44 -37.42 -57.58 -9.63
C LEU A 44 -37.32 -58.84 -8.74
N LEU A 45 -37.57 -58.72 -7.43
CA LEU A 45 -37.51 -59.84 -6.49
C LEU A 45 -38.82 -60.66 -6.40
N SER A 46 -39.87 -60.28 -7.14
CA SER A 46 -41.20 -60.88 -7.02
C SER A 46 -41.42 -62.20 -7.80
N ARG A 47 -40.48 -62.59 -8.69
CA ARG A 47 -40.70 -63.66 -9.67
C ARG A 47 -40.21 -65.07 -9.31
N TYR A 48 -39.58 -65.29 -8.15
CA TYR A 48 -39.11 -66.62 -7.75
C TYR A 48 -39.37 -66.95 -6.26
N SER A 49 -39.77 -68.22 -6.04
CA SER A 49 -39.87 -68.97 -4.77
C SER A 49 -41.03 -68.66 -3.80
N PRO A 50 -41.81 -69.68 -3.37
CA PRO A 50 -42.99 -69.50 -2.51
C PRO A 50 -42.72 -69.74 -1.02
N CYS A 51 -42.28 -68.73 -0.26
CA CYS A 51 -42.13 -68.88 1.21
C CYS A 51 -42.33 -67.55 2.00
N LYS A 52 -43.56 -67.04 2.04
CA LYS A 52 -43.88 -65.67 2.54
C LYS A 52 -43.45 -65.38 3.99
N ASN A 53 -43.45 -66.37 4.89
CA ASN A 53 -43.23 -66.10 6.33
C ASN A 53 -41.75 -66.09 6.76
N SER A 54 -40.84 -66.71 6.00
CA SER A 54 -39.40 -66.66 6.31
C SER A 54 -38.72 -65.38 5.81
N LEU A 55 -39.11 -64.92 4.62
CA LEU A 55 -38.48 -63.78 3.94
C LEU A 55 -38.56 -62.47 4.75
N SER A 56 -39.66 -62.25 5.47
CA SER A 56 -39.86 -61.03 6.28
C SER A 56 -38.81 -60.87 7.38
N ILE A 57 -38.50 -61.94 8.12
CA ILE A 57 -37.53 -61.90 9.22
C ILE A 57 -36.12 -61.68 8.67
N TYR A 58 -35.78 -62.30 7.53
CA TYR A 58 -34.50 -62.05 6.86
C TYR A 58 -34.40 -60.64 6.29
N MET A 59 -35.48 -60.09 5.69
CA MET A 59 -35.50 -58.70 5.22
C MET A 59 -35.36 -57.69 6.36
N TYR A 60 -36.01 -57.93 7.52
CA TYR A 60 -35.85 -57.08 8.70
C TYR A 60 -34.43 -57.17 9.27
N ARG A 61 -33.86 -58.38 9.41
CA ARG A 61 -32.46 -58.54 9.86
C ARG A 61 -31.46 -57.93 8.89
N PHE A 62 -31.66 -58.10 7.58
CA PHE A 62 -30.79 -57.52 6.55
C PHE A 62 -30.90 -55.99 6.50
N ARG A 63 -32.11 -55.42 6.63
CA ARG A 63 -32.31 -53.97 6.80
C ARG A 63 -31.66 -53.44 8.07
N PHE A 64 -31.79 -54.14 9.20
CA PHE A 64 -31.16 -53.75 10.45
C PHE A 64 -29.63 -53.80 10.35
N LEU A 65 -29.08 -54.84 9.70
CA LEU A 65 -27.65 -54.94 9.41
C LEU A 65 -27.16 -53.84 8.45
N LEU A 66 -27.94 -53.50 7.42
CA LEU A 66 -27.62 -52.38 6.53
C LEU A 66 -27.65 -51.05 7.30
N PHE A 67 -28.62 -50.86 8.19
CA PHE A 67 -28.75 -49.64 8.99
C PHE A 67 -27.61 -49.51 10.00
N THR A 68 -27.19 -50.60 10.66
CA THR A 68 -26.00 -50.59 11.51
C THR A 68 -24.72 -50.44 10.71
N CYS A 69 -24.59 -51.00 9.50
CA CYS A 69 -23.45 -50.72 8.62
C CYS A 69 -23.43 -49.25 8.14
N VAL A 70 -24.58 -48.65 7.83
CA VAL A 70 -24.67 -47.22 7.49
C VAL A 70 -24.35 -46.33 8.68
N LEU A 71 -24.69 -46.72 9.91
CA LEU A 71 -24.27 -46.01 11.13
C LEU A 71 -22.77 -46.19 11.42
N LEU A 72 -22.23 -47.41 11.28
CA LEU A 72 -20.82 -47.73 11.58
C LEU A 72 -19.84 -47.21 10.52
N PHE A 73 -20.20 -47.21 9.24
CA PHE A 73 -19.39 -46.60 8.17
C PHE A 73 -19.75 -45.13 7.91
N GLY A 74 -20.97 -44.69 8.21
CA GLY A 74 -21.35 -43.27 8.16
C GLY A 74 -20.64 -42.42 9.21
N ALA A 75 -20.31 -43.00 10.36
CA ALA A 75 -19.40 -42.42 11.35
C ALA A 75 -17.94 -42.28 10.85
N SER A 76 -17.61 -42.84 9.69
CA SER A 76 -16.33 -42.68 8.99
C SER A 76 -16.45 -41.94 7.65
N LEU A 77 -17.49 -41.10 7.49
CA LEU A 77 -17.27 -39.82 6.82
C LEU A 77 -16.30 -39.01 7.69
N SER A 78 -15.00 -39.18 7.46
CA SER A 78 -14.04 -38.19 7.92
C SER A 78 -14.50 -36.84 7.38
N PHE A 79 -14.81 -35.90 8.28
CA PHE A 79 -14.66 -34.50 7.94
C PHE A 79 -13.21 -34.38 7.46
N ALA A 80 -13.03 -34.08 6.17
CA ALA A 80 -11.70 -33.76 5.69
C ALA A 80 -11.23 -32.57 6.51
N ASP A 81 -10.07 -32.73 7.17
CA ASP A 81 -9.49 -31.64 7.95
C ASP A 81 -9.45 -30.38 7.09
N GLN A 82 -9.68 -29.23 7.73
CA GLN A 82 -9.88 -27.96 7.03
C GLN A 82 -8.53 -27.46 6.50
N GLN A 83 -8.08 -28.08 5.41
CA GLN A 83 -6.75 -27.91 4.83
C GLN A 83 -6.57 -26.50 4.30
N TRP A 84 -5.89 -25.70 5.11
CA TRP A 84 -5.47 -24.36 4.77
C TRP A 84 -4.26 -24.42 3.83
N VAL A 85 -4.41 -23.74 2.69
CA VAL A 85 -3.39 -23.62 1.65
C VAL A 85 -2.83 -22.20 1.70
N GLU A 86 -1.51 -22.06 1.72
CA GLU A 86 -0.85 -20.80 1.35
C GLU A 86 -0.66 -20.82 -0.16
N VAL A 87 -1.19 -19.80 -0.84
CA VAL A 87 -0.92 -19.50 -2.24
C VAL A 87 -0.10 -18.22 -2.28
N THR A 88 0.89 -18.14 -3.16
CA THR A 88 1.75 -16.96 -3.34
C THR A 88 1.85 -16.57 -4.81
N SER A 89 1.94 -15.27 -5.05
CA SER A 89 2.23 -14.64 -6.34
C SER A 89 3.51 -13.79 -6.21
N PRO A 90 3.97 -13.06 -7.25
CA PRO A 90 5.16 -12.21 -7.14
C PRO A 90 5.06 -11.13 -6.05
N HIS A 91 3.87 -10.57 -5.79
CA HIS A 91 3.71 -9.45 -4.85
C HIS A 91 2.86 -9.77 -3.61
N PHE A 92 2.08 -10.87 -3.61
CA PHE A 92 1.10 -11.18 -2.54
C PHE A 92 1.28 -12.58 -1.94
N SER A 93 0.78 -12.78 -0.71
CA SER A 93 0.47 -14.10 -0.15
C SER A 93 -0.98 -14.14 0.32
N LEU A 94 -1.58 -15.32 0.17
CA LEU A 94 -2.94 -15.63 0.58
C LEU A 94 -2.97 -16.93 1.37
N LEU A 95 -3.56 -16.88 2.56
CA LEU A 95 -3.97 -18.04 3.34
C LEU A 95 -5.46 -18.34 3.06
N THR A 96 -5.84 -19.58 2.72
CA THR A 96 -7.26 -19.92 2.46
C THR A 96 -7.64 -21.37 2.75
N ASP A 97 -8.83 -21.56 3.33
CA ASP A 97 -9.49 -22.86 3.55
C ASP A 97 -10.45 -23.23 2.40
N ALA A 98 -10.53 -22.40 1.36
CA ALA A 98 -11.41 -22.59 0.21
C ALA A 98 -10.77 -23.45 -0.91
N GLY A 99 -9.58 -23.99 -0.65
CA GLY A 99 -8.80 -24.83 -1.55
C GLY A 99 -7.99 -24.04 -2.59
N GLU A 100 -6.92 -24.67 -3.08
CA GLU A 100 -5.92 -24.05 -3.95
C GLU A 100 -6.51 -23.29 -5.15
N LYS A 101 -7.50 -23.87 -5.85
CA LYS A 101 -8.09 -23.26 -7.06
C LYS A 101 -8.67 -21.88 -6.77
N ARG A 102 -9.48 -21.77 -5.71
CA ARG A 102 -10.03 -20.48 -5.27
C ARG A 102 -8.94 -19.53 -4.79
N GLY A 103 -7.91 -20.05 -4.11
CA GLY A 103 -6.76 -19.24 -3.71
C GLY A 103 -5.99 -18.62 -4.88
N ARG A 104 -5.75 -19.39 -5.94
CA ARG A 104 -5.16 -18.88 -7.19
C ARG A 104 -6.07 -17.85 -7.86
N GLU A 105 -7.38 -18.11 -7.95
CA GLU A 105 -8.37 -17.16 -8.50
C GLU A 105 -8.39 -15.82 -7.74
N VAL A 106 -8.19 -15.86 -6.41
CA VAL A 106 -8.08 -14.65 -5.57
C VAL A 106 -6.79 -13.90 -5.85
N LEU A 107 -5.62 -14.56 -5.81
CA LEU A 107 -4.35 -13.84 -6.05
C LEU A 107 -4.21 -13.32 -7.48
N VAL A 108 -4.78 -14.02 -8.47
CA VAL A 108 -4.86 -13.50 -9.85
C VAL A 108 -5.58 -12.15 -9.87
N ARG A 109 -6.69 -11.99 -9.12
CA ARG A 109 -7.41 -10.71 -9.03
C ARG A 109 -6.59 -9.62 -8.36
N PHE A 110 -5.84 -9.91 -7.30
CA PHE A 110 -4.96 -8.93 -6.65
C PHE A 110 -3.83 -8.45 -7.59
N GLU A 111 -3.23 -9.35 -8.37
CA GLU A 111 -2.17 -9.01 -9.34
C GLU A 111 -2.72 -8.27 -10.58
N GLN A 112 -3.89 -8.69 -11.08
CA GLN A 112 -4.67 -7.99 -12.11
C GLN A 112 -5.00 -6.56 -11.69
N MET A 113 -5.50 -6.39 -10.46
CA MET A 113 -5.86 -5.11 -9.85
C MET A 113 -4.63 -4.22 -9.66
N ARG A 114 -3.56 -4.71 -9.05
CA ARG A 114 -2.26 -4.02 -8.92
C ARG A 114 -1.77 -3.51 -10.29
N THR A 115 -1.84 -4.37 -11.30
CA THR A 115 -1.49 -4.02 -12.69
C THR A 115 -2.39 -2.90 -13.24
N ALA A 116 -3.70 -2.98 -12.99
CA ALA A 116 -4.65 -1.95 -13.39
C ALA A 116 -4.34 -0.58 -12.76
N PHE A 117 -4.07 -0.50 -11.46
CA PHE A 117 -3.68 0.77 -10.83
C PHE A 117 -2.38 1.33 -11.43
N GLY A 118 -1.37 0.50 -11.70
CA GLY A 118 -0.11 0.95 -12.31
C GLY A 118 -0.25 1.48 -13.74
N LEU A 119 -1.26 1.02 -14.48
CA LEU A 119 -1.59 1.51 -15.83
C LEU A 119 -2.44 2.79 -15.80
N LEU A 120 -3.42 2.84 -14.89
CA LEU A 120 -4.37 3.96 -14.77
C LEU A 120 -3.72 5.21 -14.17
N PHE A 121 -2.80 5.03 -13.22
CA PHE A 121 -2.18 6.11 -12.46
C PHE A 121 -0.66 6.15 -12.76
N GLN A 122 -0.29 6.93 -13.77
CA GLN A 122 1.11 7.01 -14.21
C GLN A 122 2.05 7.48 -13.09
N LYS A 123 3.20 6.80 -12.97
CA LYS A 123 4.24 7.04 -11.95
C LYS A 123 3.84 6.72 -10.50
N VAL A 124 2.78 5.96 -10.26
CA VAL A 124 2.56 5.41 -8.91
C VAL A 124 3.43 4.19 -8.65
N ASN A 125 4.04 4.14 -7.48
CA ASN A 125 4.49 2.91 -6.85
C ASN A 125 3.26 2.04 -6.50
N VAL A 126 3.17 0.87 -7.12
CA VAL A 126 2.14 -0.14 -6.86
C VAL A 126 2.55 -1.19 -5.84
N ASN A 127 3.82 -1.19 -5.41
CA ASN A 127 4.33 -2.04 -4.34
C ASN A 127 3.85 -1.51 -2.98
N THR A 128 3.80 -2.38 -1.97
CA THR A 128 3.44 -2.00 -0.59
C THR A 128 4.65 -2.26 0.32
N PRO A 129 5.06 -1.31 1.18
CA PRO A 129 6.31 -1.42 1.93
C PRO A 129 6.25 -2.40 3.12
N VAL A 130 5.05 -2.85 3.48
CA VAL A 130 4.81 -4.01 4.33
C VAL A 130 3.98 -4.99 3.53
N LYS A 131 4.36 -6.28 3.53
CA LYS A 131 3.65 -7.29 2.73
C LYS A 131 2.23 -7.49 3.26
N LEU A 132 1.26 -7.08 2.44
CA LEU A 132 -0.17 -7.25 2.69
C LEU A 132 -0.53 -8.74 2.83
N GLN A 133 -1.01 -9.15 4.00
CA GLN A 133 -1.33 -10.54 4.30
C GLN A 133 -2.82 -10.81 4.09
N ILE A 134 -3.16 -11.59 3.06
CA ILE A 134 -4.55 -11.87 2.71
C ILE A 134 -4.98 -13.19 3.37
N VAL A 135 -6.18 -13.23 3.95
CA VAL A 135 -6.81 -14.43 4.52
C VAL A 135 -8.23 -14.56 3.97
N ALA A 136 -8.44 -15.47 3.02
CA ALA A 136 -9.73 -15.64 2.36
C ALA A 136 -10.45 -16.90 2.84
N TYR A 137 -11.60 -16.70 3.48
CA TYR A 137 -12.45 -17.72 4.06
C TYR A 137 -13.44 -18.24 3.03
N ARG A 138 -13.68 -19.55 3.02
CA ARG A 138 -14.58 -20.23 2.09
C ARG A 138 -16.03 -19.73 2.15
N ASN A 139 -16.47 -19.24 3.31
CA ASN A 139 -17.79 -18.67 3.57
C ASN A 139 -17.82 -17.76 4.84
N SER A 140 -18.91 -17.01 5.02
CA SER A 140 -19.12 -16.08 6.16
C SER A 140 -19.28 -16.72 7.54
N LYS A 141 -19.46 -18.05 7.67
CA LYS A 141 -19.44 -18.74 8.97
C LYS A 141 -18.01 -18.83 9.51
N GLU A 142 -17.02 -19.02 8.64
CA GLU A 142 -15.62 -19.07 9.06
C GLU A 142 -15.07 -17.65 9.34
N LEU A 143 -15.34 -16.67 8.46
CA LEU A 143 -14.96 -15.27 8.67
C LEU A 143 -15.49 -14.70 10.01
N ARG A 144 -16.72 -15.05 10.43
CA ARG A 144 -17.32 -14.58 11.69
C ARG A 144 -16.63 -15.06 12.98
N GLN A 145 -15.64 -15.96 12.90
CA GLN A 145 -14.83 -16.40 14.05
C GLN A 145 -13.65 -15.45 14.36
N VAL A 146 -13.29 -14.61 13.38
CA VAL A 146 -12.21 -13.60 13.45
C VAL A 146 -12.70 -12.17 13.16
N ALA A 147 -13.95 -12.01 12.71
CA ALA A 147 -14.52 -10.69 12.42
C ALA A 147 -14.57 -9.81 13.69
N PRO A 148 -14.29 -8.49 13.59
CA PRO A 148 -14.34 -7.57 14.73
C PRO A 148 -15.70 -7.54 15.45
N LEU A 149 -15.70 -7.08 16.70
CA LEU A 149 -16.88 -7.09 17.55
C LEU A 149 -17.54 -5.69 17.60
N PHE A 150 -18.83 -5.64 17.28
CA PHE A 150 -19.70 -4.51 17.61
C PHE A 150 -20.63 -4.92 18.75
N GLU A 151 -20.61 -4.17 19.86
CA GLU A 151 -21.37 -4.49 21.09
C GLU A 151 -21.19 -5.95 21.56
N GLY A 152 -19.97 -6.49 21.42
CA GLY A 152 -19.62 -7.86 21.81
C GLY A 152 -20.09 -8.96 20.83
N LYS A 153 -20.61 -8.61 19.65
CA LYS A 153 -21.07 -9.55 18.62
C LYS A 153 -20.25 -9.42 17.33
N PRO A 154 -19.86 -10.52 16.66
CA PRO A 154 -19.17 -10.45 15.37
C PRO A 154 -20.00 -9.73 14.31
N ILE A 155 -19.41 -8.74 13.66
CA ILE A 155 -20.03 -8.04 12.54
C ILE A 155 -20.12 -8.95 11.31
N THR A 156 -21.15 -8.73 10.49
CA THR A 156 -21.33 -9.46 9.22
C THR A 156 -20.85 -8.57 8.08
N LEU A 157 -19.80 -9.01 7.39
CA LEU A 157 -19.14 -8.30 6.30
C LEU A 157 -18.75 -9.28 5.18
N ALA A 158 -18.63 -8.77 3.94
CA ALA A 158 -18.08 -9.50 2.79
C ALA A 158 -16.53 -9.56 2.81
N GLY A 159 -15.90 -8.69 3.60
CA GLY A 159 -14.47 -8.63 3.86
C GLY A 159 -14.16 -7.46 4.81
N TYR A 160 -12.92 -7.36 5.29
CA TYR A 160 -12.44 -6.21 6.06
C TYR A 160 -10.92 -6.07 5.99
N PHE A 161 -10.41 -4.88 6.33
CA PHE A 161 -9.00 -4.57 6.46
C PHE A 161 -8.62 -4.33 7.93
N LEU A 162 -7.39 -4.66 8.31
CA LEU A 162 -6.74 -4.31 9.58
C LEU A 162 -5.32 -3.80 9.28
N GLY A 163 -4.76 -2.94 10.15
CA GLY A 163 -3.45 -2.32 9.93
C GLY A 163 -3.54 -0.84 9.56
N GLY A 164 -4.29 -0.07 10.35
CA GLY A 164 -4.62 1.34 10.14
C GLY A 164 -3.71 2.34 10.85
N GLY A 165 -2.39 2.11 10.86
CA GLY A 165 -1.40 2.97 11.52
C GLY A 165 -1.28 4.37 10.89
N ILE A 166 -1.54 5.44 11.65
CA ILE A 166 -1.32 6.80 11.17
C ILE A 166 0.20 7.05 11.02
N HIS A 167 0.61 7.54 9.85
CA HIS A 167 2.00 7.94 9.54
C HIS A 167 3.08 6.87 9.75
N GLY A 168 2.79 5.58 9.58
CA GLY A 168 3.79 4.51 9.64
C GLY A 168 4.21 4.09 11.06
N MET A 169 3.64 4.70 12.10
CA MET A 169 3.65 4.12 13.45
C MET A 169 2.41 3.23 13.66
N PRO A 170 2.54 2.10 14.37
CA PRO A 170 1.42 1.30 14.85
C PRO A 170 0.44 2.08 15.74
N ALA A 171 -0.55 2.74 15.13
CA ALA A 171 -1.72 3.20 15.86
C ALA A 171 -2.35 1.99 16.56
N ASN A 172 -2.57 2.11 17.87
CA ASN A 172 -3.06 1.02 18.72
C ASN A 172 -2.19 -0.26 18.69
N GLY A 173 -0.95 -0.25 18.19
CA GLY A 173 -0.07 -1.42 18.15
C GLY A 173 -0.36 -2.44 17.04
N GLU A 174 -1.03 -2.04 15.96
CA GLU A 174 -1.11 -2.86 14.74
C GLU A 174 0.22 -2.77 13.98
N ASP A 175 1.01 -3.86 13.97
CA ASP A 175 2.32 -3.89 13.29
C ASP A 175 2.21 -4.30 11.80
N ARG A 176 1.17 -5.06 11.44
CA ARG A 176 0.98 -5.65 10.11
C ARG A 176 -0.39 -5.39 9.51
N GLN A 177 -0.45 -5.42 8.18
CA GLN A 177 -1.65 -5.14 7.40
C GLN A 177 -2.29 -6.43 6.87
N TYR A 178 -3.57 -6.61 7.15
CA TYR A 178 -4.34 -7.81 6.82
C TYR A 178 -5.59 -7.47 6.02
N ILE A 179 -5.93 -8.33 5.05
CA ILE A 179 -7.24 -8.35 4.40
C ILE A 179 -7.92 -9.68 4.68
N ALA A 180 -9.09 -9.65 5.29
CA ALA A 180 -9.96 -10.80 5.47
C ALA A 180 -11.09 -10.78 4.44
N LEU A 181 -11.42 -11.94 3.86
CA LEU A 181 -12.35 -12.07 2.73
C LEU A 181 -13.38 -13.19 2.91
N ASP A 182 -14.64 -12.97 2.54
CA ASP A 182 -15.66 -14.01 2.39
C ASP A 182 -15.84 -14.42 0.91
N LEU A 183 -15.30 -15.57 0.52
CA LEU A 183 -15.43 -16.12 -0.83
C LEU A 183 -16.81 -16.73 -1.14
N SER A 184 -17.82 -16.50 -0.29
CA SER A 184 -19.23 -16.75 -0.58
C SER A 184 -20.04 -15.46 -0.80
N ALA A 185 -19.49 -14.28 -0.50
CA ALA A 185 -20.17 -13.00 -0.72
C ALA A 185 -20.03 -12.53 -2.18
N GLU A 186 -21.14 -12.11 -2.79
CA GLU A 186 -21.23 -11.69 -4.19
C GLU A 186 -20.32 -10.47 -4.49
N ASP A 187 -20.34 -9.47 -3.62
CA ASP A 187 -19.40 -8.34 -3.63
C ASP A 187 -18.39 -8.44 -2.47
N SER A 188 -17.54 -9.46 -2.55
CA SER A 188 -16.33 -9.58 -1.73
C SER A 188 -15.23 -8.58 -2.12
N TRP A 189 -15.36 -7.87 -3.25
CA TRP A 189 -14.25 -7.17 -3.90
C TRP A 189 -14.25 -5.67 -3.67
N GLY A 190 -15.43 -5.03 -3.57
CA GLY A 190 -15.54 -3.59 -3.32
C GLY A 190 -14.79 -3.13 -2.07
N VAL A 191 -14.96 -3.82 -0.94
CA VAL A 191 -14.27 -3.49 0.33
C VAL A 191 -12.74 -3.60 0.19
N VAL A 192 -12.26 -4.67 -0.45
CA VAL A 192 -10.83 -4.86 -0.73
C VAL A 192 -10.28 -3.76 -1.64
N PHE A 193 -11.07 -3.33 -2.62
CA PHE A 193 -10.66 -2.35 -3.61
C PHE A 193 -10.67 -0.92 -3.06
N HIS A 194 -11.55 -0.61 -2.11
CA HIS A 194 -11.53 0.61 -1.30
C HIS A 194 -10.25 0.71 -0.46
N GLU A 195 -9.95 -0.31 0.34
CA GLU A 195 -8.84 -0.28 1.31
C GLU A 195 -7.46 -0.31 0.62
N TYR A 196 -7.31 -1.07 -0.47
CA TYR A 196 -6.07 -1.02 -1.27
C TYR A 196 -5.87 0.31 -2.00
N ALA A 197 -6.95 1.00 -2.38
CA ALA A 197 -6.84 2.35 -2.94
C ALA A 197 -6.29 3.35 -1.90
N HIS A 198 -6.63 3.20 -0.61
CA HIS A 198 -6.00 3.98 0.47
C HIS A 198 -4.51 3.68 0.62
N LEU A 199 -4.08 2.41 0.55
CA LEU A 199 -2.65 2.04 0.57
C LEU A 199 -1.87 2.71 -0.58
N LEU A 200 -2.44 2.70 -1.78
CA LEU A 200 -1.85 3.34 -2.96
C LEU A 200 -1.88 4.88 -2.87
N LEU A 201 -2.94 5.49 -2.34
CA LEU A 201 -2.98 6.93 -2.08
C LEU A 201 -1.84 7.36 -1.14
N ASN A 202 -1.65 6.60 -0.05
CA ASN A 202 -0.68 6.91 1.00
C ASN A 202 0.78 6.81 0.52
N SER A 203 1.10 5.84 -0.34
CA SER A 203 2.48 5.65 -0.85
C SER A 203 2.86 6.60 -1.99
N ASN A 204 1.90 7.34 -2.57
CA ASN A 204 2.12 8.04 -3.85
C ASN A 204 1.75 9.51 -3.88
N PHE A 205 0.77 9.94 -3.09
CA PHE A 205 0.22 11.29 -3.17
C PHE A 205 0.37 12.00 -1.83
N PRO A 206 0.71 13.31 -1.82
CA PRO A 206 0.67 14.12 -0.60
C PRO A 206 -0.71 14.05 0.08
N PRO A 207 -0.81 14.41 1.38
CA PRO A 207 -2.08 14.38 2.11
C PRO A 207 -3.19 15.17 1.40
N SER A 208 -4.35 14.52 1.23
CA SER A 208 -5.58 15.13 0.67
C SER A 208 -6.59 15.47 1.79
N PRO A 209 -7.64 16.25 1.48
CA PRO A 209 -8.87 16.27 2.26
C PRO A 209 -9.57 14.90 2.27
N VAL A 210 -10.26 14.57 3.37
CA VAL A 210 -10.86 13.25 3.59
C VAL A 210 -11.91 12.88 2.54
N TRP A 211 -12.71 13.84 2.07
CA TRP A 211 -13.68 13.61 0.98
C TRP A 211 -13.01 13.15 -0.31
N PHE A 212 -11.77 13.58 -0.58
CA PHE A 212 -11.07 13.19 -1.81
C PHE A 212 -10.52 11.78 -1.67
N ASP A 213 -9.87 11.46 -0.55
CA ASP A 213 -9.31 10.12 -0.34
C ASP A 213 -10.41 9.05 -0.29
N GLU A 214 -11.49 9.27 0.47
CA GLU A 214 -12.62 8.33 0.53
C GLU A 214 -13.43 8.28 -0.77
N GLY A 215 -13.63 9.43 -1.43
CA GLY A 215 -14.30 9.48 -2.73
C GLY A 215 -13.49 8.81 -3.85
N PHE A 216 -12.15 8.84 -3.76
CA PHE A 216 -11.25 8.12 -4.66
C PHE A 216 -11.22 6.63 -4.36
N ALA A 217 -11.21 6.25 -3.08
CA ALA A 217 -11.33 4.85 -2.67
C ALA A 217 -12.64 4.23 -3.18
N GLU A 218 -13.78 4.93 -3.06
CA GLU A 218 -15.05 4.47 -3.64
C GLU A 218 -15.11 4.54 -5.17
N TYR A 219 -14.40 5.49 -5.80
CA TYR A 219 -14.28 5.50 -7.27
C TYR A 219 -13.52 4.25 -7.75
N CYS A 220 -12.50 3.83 -7.00
CA CYS A 220 -11.69 2.65 -7.30
C CYS A 220 -12.32 1.33 -6.80
N SER A 221 -13.21 1.36 -5.80
CA SER A 221 -13.98 0.19 -5.34
C SER A 221 -14.91 -0.37 -6.43
N SER A 222 -15.17 0.43 -7.49
CA SER A 222 -15.88 0.05 -8.71
C SER A 222 -15.04 -0.68 -9.77
N LEU A 223 -13.72 -0.77 -9.61
CA LEU A 223 -12.79 -1.24 -10.65
C LEU A 223 -13.04 -2.71 -11.01
N LYS A 224 -13.03 -3.02 -12.32
CA LYS A 224 -13.29 -4.37 -12.84
C LYS A 224 -12.26 -4.72 -13.91
N VAL A 225 -11.57 -5.84 -13.72
CA VAL A 225 -10.54 -6.32 -14.66
C VAL A 225 -11.04 -7.50 -15.48
N THR A 226 -10.68 -7.53 -16.77
CA THR A 226 -10.91 -8.65 -17.69
C THR A 226 -9.65 -8.90 -18.53
N LYS A 227 -9.65 -10.00 -19.30
CA LYS A 227 -8.62 -10.34 -20.30
C LYS A 227 -8.44 -9.34 -21.45
N LYS A 228 -9.29 -8.33 -21.57
CA LYS A 228 -9.30 -7.37 -22.70
C LYS A 228 -9.26 -5.92 -22.24
N GLU A 229 -10.03 -5.61 -21.20
CA GLU A 229 -10.23 -4.26 -20.69
C GLU A 229 -10.29 -4.23 -19.16
N ILE A 230 -9.83 -3.11 -18.63
CA ILE A 230 -9.93 -2.68 -17.24
C ILE A 230 -10.97 -1.55 -17.24
N ASP A 231 -12.12 -1.77 -16.62
CA ASP A 231 -13.13 -0.75 -16.41
C ASP A 231 -12.84 -0.02 -15.09
N ILE A 232 -12.75 1.31 -15.10
CA ILE A 232 -12.77 2.15 -13.89
C ILE A 232 -13.86 3.21 -13.97
N GLY A 233 -14.49 3.53 -12.82
CA GLY A 233 -15.61 4.46 -12.75
C GLY A 233 -16.97 3.81 -13.04
N LEU A 234 -17.09 2.49 -12.81
CA LEU A 234 -18.40 1.83 -12.79
C LEU A 234 -19.23 2.33 -11.59
N VAL A 235 -20.52 1.98 -11.57
CA VAL A 235 -21.43 2.38 -10.49
C VAL A 235 -21.74 1.19 -9.60
N ARG A 236 -21.38 1.30 -8.33
CA ARG A 236 -21.92 0.44 -7.27
C ARG A 236 -23.36 0.88 -6.96
N PRO A 237 -24.39 0.01 -6.94
CA PRO A 237 -25.80 0.46 -6.84
C PRO A 237 -26.19 1.11 -5.51
N ASP A 238 -25.49 0.79 -4.42
CA ASP A 238 -25.66 1.31 -3.06
C ASP A 238 -25.37 2.81 -2.93
N LEU A 239 -24.35 3.32 -3.64
CA LEU A 239 -23.95 4.72 -3.55
C LEU A 239 -25.01 5.67 -4.17
N PRO A 240 -25.55 5.46 -5.40
CA PRO A 240 -26.68 6.24 -5.90
C PRO A 240 -27.95 6.07 -5.08
N GLN A 241 -28.26 4.86 -4.58
CA GLN A 241 -29.45 4.65 -3.75
C GLN A 241 -29.40 5.51 -2.49
N THR A 242 -28.25 5.51 -1.80
CA THR A 242 -27.99 6.38 -0.63
C THR A 242 -28.25 7.86 -0.95
N LEU A 243 -27.82 8.35 -2.12
CA LEU A 243 -27.98 9.74 -2.56
C LEU A 243 -29.38 10.11 -3.10
N LEU A 244 -30.23 9.13 -3.37
CA LEU A 244 -31.64 9.32 -3.73
C LEU A 244 -32.55 9.30 -2.50
N GLU A 245 -32.22 8.46 -1.52
CA GLU A 245 -32.99 8.31 -0.28
C GLU A 245 -32.68 9.40 0.77
N ASN A 246 -31.52 10.05 0.70
CA ASN A 246 -31.04 10.97 1.74
C ASN A 246 -30.75 12.39 1.23
N ARG A 247 -30.87 13.37 2.14
CA ARG A 247 -30.48 14.76 1.86
C ARG A 247 -28.95 14.90 1.85
N TRP A 248 -28.42 15.43 0.76
CA TRP A 248 -27.00 15.72 0.54
C TRP A 248 -26.45 16.70 1.61
N LEU A 249 -25.15 16.61 1.88
CA LEU A 249 -24.36 17.66 2.54
C LEU A 249 -24.27 18.87 1.61
N LYS A 250 -24.10 20.08 2.17
CA LYS A 250 -23.58 21.18 1.36
C LYS A 250 -22.15 20.85 0.92
N LEU A 251 -21.72 21.36 -0.23
CA LEU A 251 -20.36 21.10 -0.71
C LEU A 251 -19.30 21.61 0.27
N GLU A 252 -19.52 22.76 0.92
CA GLU A 252 -18.61 23.31 1.93
C GLU A 252 -18.54 22.42 3.19
N ASP A 253 -19.67 21.86 3.62
CA ASP A 253 -19.74 20.93 4.76
C ASP A 253 -18.98 19.62 4.43
N LEU A 254 -19.24 19.04 3.25
CA LEU A 254 -18.57 17.86 2.70
C LEU A 254 -17.05 18.07 2.65
N PHE A 255 -16.62 19.21 2.10
CA PHE A 255 -15.22 19.52 1.91
C PHE A 255 -14.47 19.88 3.20
N SER A 256 -15.20 20.17 4.29
CA SER A 256 -14.66 20.48 5.62
C SER A 256 -14.48 19.26 6.54
N VAL A 257 -14.93 18.06 6.13
CA VAL A 257 -14.84 16.84 6.95
C VAL A 257 -13.38 16.43 7.19
N LYS A 258 -13.08 16.06 8.45
CA LYS A 258 -11.79 15.56 8.92
C LYS A 258 -11.97 14.19 9.59
N HIS A 259 -10.89 13.44 9.75
CA HIS A 259 -10.90 12.13 10.42
C HIS A 259 -11.42 12.17 11.88
N ASN A 260 -11.44 13.34 12.54
CA ASN A 260 -12.00 13.53 13.88
C ASN A 260 -13.41 14.18 13.89
N SER A 261 -14.01 14.46 12.73
CA SER A 261 -15.38 14.99 12.64
C SER A 261 -16.42 13.95 13.07
N LYS A 262 -17.53 14.40 13.69
CA LYS A 262 -18.65 13.52 14.07
C LYS A 262 -19.16 12.72 12.87
N ILE A 263 -19.39 13.40 11.73
CA ILE A 263 -19.88 12.84 10.45
C ILE A 263 -19.08 11.62 9.99
N TYR A 264 -17.76 11.64 10.20
CA TYR A 264 -16.87 10.54 9.81
C TYR A 264 -16.94 9.34 10.76
N ASN A 265 -17.15 9.58 12.07
CA ASN A 265 -16.95 8.58 13.12
C ASN A 265 -18.23 7.95 13.67
N ARG A 266 -19.27 8.75 13.94
CA ARG A 266 -20.43 8.38 14.80
C ARG A 266 -21.70 9.17 14.43
N ASP A 267 -22.04 9.18 13.14
CA ASP A 267 -23.14 9.96 12.60
C ASP A 267 -23.97 9.14 11.60
N ASP A 268 -25.28 9.32 11.63
CA ASP A 268 -26.22 8.72 10.69
C ASP A 268 -25.92 9.14 9.23
N ARG A 269 -25.32 10.32 9.02
CA ARG A 269 -24.99 10.83 7.69
C ARG A 269 -23.66 10.29 7.12
N ARG A 270 -22.99 9.34 7.78
CA ARG A 270 -21.73 8.76 7.28
C ARG A 270 -21.90 8.16 5.88
N SER A 271 -22.94 7.37 5.61
CA SER A 271 -23.21 6.81 4.27
C SER A 271 -23.34 7.89 3.19
N VAL A 272 -24.04 8.99 3.51
CA VAL A 272 -24.19 10.16 2.63
C VAL A 272 -22.84 10.83 2.36
N PHE A 273 -21.96 10.93 3.36
CA PHE A 273 -20.61 11.46 3.18
C PHE A 273 -19.78 10.62 2.18
N TYR A 274 -19.78 9.29 2.30
CA TYR A 274 -19.04 8.40 1.38
C TYR A 274 -19.62 8.48 -0.04
N ALA A 275 -20.94 8.33 -0.19
CA ALA A 275 -21.59 8.37 -1.50
C ALA A 275 -21.48 9.75 -2.19
N GLN A 276 -21.56 10.85 -1.44
CA GLN A 276 -21.40 12.20 -2.01
C GLN A 276 -19.93 12.51 -2.34
N SER A 277 -18.98 11.97 -1.58
CA SER A 277 -17.56 12.00 -1.91
C SER A 277 -17.27 11.24 -3.21
N TRP A 278 -17.81 10.02 -3.35
CA TRP A 278 -17.74 9.21 -4.56
C TRP A 278 -18.21 9.98 -5.80
N ILE A 279 -19.45 10.49 -5.82
CA ILE A 279 -19.98 11.16 -7.03
C ILE A 279 -19.23 12.47 -7.35
N THR A 280 -18.65 13.12 -6.33
CA THR A 280 -17.82 14.32 -6.52
C THR A 280 -16.49 13.98 -7.20
N VAL A 281 -15.78 12.94 -6.74
CA VAL A 281 -14.57 12.44 -7.41
C VAL A 281 -14.90 11.87 -8.79
N HIS A 282 -16.00 11.13 -8.93
CA HIS A 282 -16.49 10.60 -10.21
C HIS A 282 -16.74 11.72 -11.23
N TYR A 283 -17.43 12.80 -10.83
CA TYR A 283 -17.60 14.01 -11.64
C TYR A 283 -16.25 14.62 -12.08
N PHE A 284 -15.25 14.69 -11.21
CA PHE A 284 -13.94 15.23 -11.56
C PHE A 284 -13.16 14.31 -12.53
N MET A 285 -13.19 12.99 -12.30
CA MET A 285 -12.60 11.99 -13.18
C MET A 285 -13.27 11.99 -14.57
N SER A 286 -14.60 12.13 -14.62
CA SER A 286 -15.44 12.31 -15.81
C SER A 286 -15.02 13.50 -16.71
N ARG A 287 -14.24 14.44 -16.17
CA ARG A 287 -13.67 15.60 -16.89
C ARG A 287 -12.16 15.49 -17.13
N GLY A 288 -11.52 14.44 -16.64
CA GLY A 288 -10.10 14.13 -16.84
C GLY A 288 -9.14 15.21 -16.34
N VAL A 289 -7.94 15.24 -16.94
CA VAL A 289 -6.79 16.09 -16.53
C VAL A 289 -7.15 17.58 -16.39
N ALA A 290 -8.07 18.08 -17.21
CA ALA A 290 -8.53 19.47 -17.18
C ALA A 290 -9.17 19.87 -15.84
N MET A 291 -9.79 18.92 -15.14
CA MET A 291 -10.44 19.14 -13.84
C MET A 291 -9.61 18.60 -12.66
N MET A 292 -8.82 17.54 -12.87
CA MET A 292 -7.90 17.04 -11.85
C MET A 292 -6.79 18.04 -11.48
N LYS A 293 -6.42 18.96 -12.39
CA LYS A 293 -5.50 20.08 -12.05
C LYS A 293 -6.14 21.07 -11.04
N PRO A 294 -7.36 21.60 -11.24
CA PRO A 294 -8.14 22.27 -10.20
C PRO A 294 -8.23 21.50 -8.87
N VAL A 295 -8.53 20.19 -8.88
CA VAL A 295 -8.57 19.40 -7.64
C VAL A 295 -7.21 19.36 -6.93
N GLY A 296 -6.11 19.16 -7.67
CA GLY A 296 -4.75 19.22 -7.10
C GLY A 296 -4.39 20.61 -6.55
N MET A 297 -4.88 21.69 -7.16
CA MET A 297 -4.74 23.05 -6.66
C MET A 297 -5.56 23.29 -5.40
N TYR A 298 -6.82 22.86 -5.37
CA TYR A 298 -7.70 22.91 -4.21
C TYR A 298 -7.07 22.17 -3.01
N ASN A 299 -6.63 20.93 -3.22
CA ASN A 299 -5.98 20.14 -2.17
C ASN A 299 -4.75 20.86 -1.61
N ASN A 300 -3.90 21.49 -2.43
CA ASN A 300 -2.76 22.28 -1.95
C ASN A 300 -3.14 23.59 -1.24
N LEU A 301 -4.32 24.17 -1.50
CA LEU A 301 -4.82 25.37 -0.85
C LEU A 301 -5.47 25.10 0.51
N VAL A 302 -6.23 24.00 0.67
CA VAL A 302 -6.84 23.64 1.97
C VAL A 302 -5.97 22.76 2.85
N ARG A 303 -4.95 22.08 2.30
CA ARG A 303 -3.97 21.31 3.08
C ARG A 303 -3.38 22.20 4.18
N ASP A 304 -3.35 21.68 5.39
CA ASP A 304 -2.87 22.37 6.58
C ASP A 304 -3.62 23.71 6.83
N GLY A 305 -4.92 23.78 6.50
CA GLY A 305 -5.79 24.92 6.83
C GLY A 305 -5.34 26.28 6.27
N ARG A 306 -4.53 26.29 5.19
CA ARG A 306 -3.93 27.51 4.63
C ARG A 306 -4.95 28.47 3.99
N MET A 307 -6.17 27.99 3.73
CA MET A 307 -7.27 28.73 3.11
C MET A 307 -8.62 28.15 3.56
N PRO A 308 -9.66 28.98 3.81
CA PRO A 308 -11.04 28.51 3.97
C PRO A 308 -11.53 27.72 2.75
N VAL A 309 -12.41 26.76 2.98
CA VAL A 309 -12.90 25.83 1.93
C VAL A 309 -13.58 26.56 0.77
N ASP A 310 -14.39 27.57 1.06
CA ASP A 310 -15.12 28.35 0.06
C ASP A 310 -14.20 29.27 -0.77
N GLU A 311 -13.22 29.92 -0.14
CA GLU A 311 -12.18 30.67 -0.85
C GLU A 311 -11.32 29.74 -1.71
N ALA A 312 -10.95 28.58 -1.20
CA ALA A 312 -10.17 27.59 -1.96
C ALA A 312 -10.97 27.02 -3.14
N ILE A 313 -12.29 26.82 -3.01
CA ILE A 313 -13.15 26.43 -4.14
C ILE A 313 -13.13 27.52 -5.21
N ARG A 314 -13.42 28.78 -4.84
CA ARG A 314 -13.37 29.93 -5.77
C ARG A 314 -12.03 30.02 -6.49
N LYS A 315 -10.93 29.90 -5.73
CA LYS A 315 -9.56 30.08 -6.23
C LYS A 315 -9.07 28.92 -7.11
N ALA A 316 -9.48 27.69 -6.84
CA ALA A 316 -9.06 26.50 -7.59
C ALA A 316 -9.94 26.18 -8.81
N PHE A 317 -11.27 26.34 -8.68
CA PHE A 317 -12.24 25.98 -9.72
C PHE A 317 -12.81 27.17 -10.49
N GLY A 318 -12.59 28.41 -10.02
CA GLY A 318 -13.04 29.63 -10.69
C GLY A 318 -14.56 29.89 -10.60
N MET A 319 -15.23 29.35 -9.58
CA MET A 319 -16.68 29.41 -9.40
C MET A 319 -17.06 29.35 -7.91
N GLU A 320 -18.28 29.78 -7.57
CA GLU A 320 -18.78 29.68 -6.19
C GLU A 320 -19.11 28.22 -5.80
N PRO A 321 -19.04 27.85 -4.51
CA PRO A 321 -19.34 26.50 -4.04
C PRO A 321 -20.69 25.94 -4.53
N GLN A 322 -21.73 26.77 -4.57
CA GLN A 322 -23.08 26.32 -4.97
C GLN A 322 -23.21 26.15 -6.48
N GLN A 323 -22.33 26.79 -7.29
CA GLN A 323 -22.23 26.52 -8.72
C GLN A 323 -21.56 25.15 -8.96
N LEU A 324 -20.51 24.83 -8.21
CA LEU A 324 -19.84 23.53 -8.26
C LEU A 324 -20.75 22.40 -7.74
N GLU A 325 -21.45 22.61 -6.63
CA GLU A 325 -22.44 21.68 -6.10
C GLU A 325 -23.53 21.36 -7.13
N LYS A 326 -24.05 22.39 -7.81
CA LYS A 326 -25.03 22.22 -8.88
C LYS A 326 -24.49 21.39 -10.04
N LEU A 327 -23.24 21.60 -10.46
CA LEU A 327 -22.61 20.83 -11.54
C LEU A 327 -22.45 19.34 -11.19
N ILE A 328 -22.10 19.02 -9.93
CA ILE A 328 -22.00 17.63 -9.45
C ILE A 328 -23.39 17.00 -9.32
N SER A 329 -24.36 17.73 -8.77
CA SER A 329 -25.73 17.24 -8.59
C SER A 329 -26.47 17.05 -9.92
N ASP A 330 -26.28 17.93 -10.90
CA ASP A 330 -26.82 17.77 -12.25
C ASP A 330 -26.12 16.64 -13.03
N TYR A 331 -24.83 16.40 -12.78
CA TYR A 331 -24.13 15.23 -13.32
C TYR A 331 -24.76 13.93 -12.80
N PHE A 332 -24.97 13.82 -11.48
CA PHE A 332 -25.66 12.70 -10.85
C PHE A 332 -27.06 12.47 -11.44
N ARG A 333 -27.90 13.52 -11.43
CA ARG A 333 -29.28 13.47 -11.95
C ARG A 333 -29.37 13.11 -13.44
N SER A 334 -28.32 13.32 -14.21
CA SER A 334 -28.30 12.96 -15.63
C SER A 334 -28.29 11.45 -15.89
N GLY A 335 -27.96 10.63 -14.89
CA GLY A 335 -27.78 9.19 -15.02
C GLY A 335 -26.55 8.76 -15.85
N LYS A 336 -25.79 9.71 -16.40
CA LYS A 336 -24.65 9.47 -17.30
C LYS A 336 -23.38 9.16 -16.52
N SER A 337 -23.32 8.01 -15.87
CA SER A 337 -22.04 7.51 -15.37
C SER A 337 -21.09 7.26 -16.54
N ILE A 338 -19.90 7.88 -16.47
CA ILE A 338 -18.81 7.67 -17.41
C ILE A 338 -17.79 6.74 -16.75
N TYR A 339 -17.70 5.51 -17.26
CA TYR A 339 -16.58 4.62 -16.99
C TYR A 339 -15.58 4.69 -18.14
N TYR A 340 -14.33 4.33 -17.84
CA TYR A 340 -13.24 4.33 -18.81
C TYR A 340 -12.72 2.91 -19.01
N PRO A 341 -13.04 2.24 -20.13
CA PRO A 341 -12.42 0.97 -20.50
C PRO A 341 -11.00 1.22 -21.02
N VAL A 342 -10.01 0.68 -20.33
CA VAL A 342 -8.59 0.78 -20.69
C VAL A 342 -8.08 -0.59 -21.13
N PRO A 343 -7.41 -0.73 -22.29
CA PRO A 343 -6.91 -2.01 -22.77
C PRO A 343 -6.01 -2.71 -21.75
N ALA A 344 -6.35 -3.95 -21.41
CA ALA A 344 -5.55 -4.79 -20.53
C ALA A 344 -4.27 -5.28 -21.26
N PRO A 345 -3.13 -5.43 -20.57
CA PRO A 345 -1.95 -6.09 -21.13
C PRO A 345 -2.28 -7.52 -21.56
N ALA A 346 -1.68 -7.98 -22.67
CA ALA A 346 -1.93 -9.31 -23.20
C ALA A 346 -1.61 -10.44 -22.20
N ASN A 347 -0.71 -10.17 -21.25
CA ASN A 347 -0.24 -11.07 -20.20
C ASN A 347 -0.88 -10.82 -18.82
N ILE A 348 -2.00 -10.08 -18.73
CA ILE A 348 -2.61 -9.71 -17.44
C ILE A 348 -3.10 -10.93 -16.62
N ASP A 349 -3.30 -12.09 -17.26
CA ASP A 349 -3.67 -13.35 -16.64
C ASP A 349 -2.47 -14.32 -16.45
N ASP A 350 -1.28 -14.01 -16.99
CA ASP A 350 -0.09 -14.88 -16.99
C ASP A 350 0.67 -14.85 -15.64
N ILE A 351 -0.08 -14.82 -14.55
CA ILE A 351 0.38 -14.62 -13.19
C ILE A 351 0.86 -15.95 -12.61
N LYS A 352 2.19 -16.08 -12.49
CA LYS A 352 2.82 -17.23 -11.84
C LYS A 352 2.40 -17.31 -10.38
N THR A 353 1.71 -18.38 -10.01
CA THR A 353 1.34 -18.68 -8.62
C THR A 353 1.95 -20.00 -8.17
N THR A 354 2.37 -20.06 -6.91
CA THR A 354 2.78 -21.29 -6.22
C THR A 354 1.85 -21.56 -5.04
N SER A 355 1.73 -22.82 -4.63
CA SER A 355 0.85 -23.25 -3.55
C SER A 355 1.56 -24.25 -2.65
N ARG A 356 1.17 -24.30 -1.37
CA ARG A 356 1.58 -25.31 -0.41
C ARG A 356 0.48 -25.53 0.64
N GLN A 357 0.45 -26.73 1.20
CA GLN A 357 -0.25 -26.95 2.47
C GLN A 357 0.50 -26.21 3.59
N VAL A 358 -0.25 -25.67 4.55
CA VAL A 358 0.30 -25.02 5.75
C VAL A 358 0.15 -25.98 6.92
N SER A 359 1.20 -26.13 7.72
CA SER A 359 1.16 -27.03 8.89
C SER A 359 0.38 -26.42 10.06
N ASP A 360 -0.20 -27.25 10.93
CA ASP A 360 -0.99 -26.79 12.09
C ASP A 360 -0.25 -25.79 12.98
N ASP A 361 1.07 -25.95 13.14
CA ASP A 361 1.89 -25.05 13.95
C ASP A 361 2.14 -23.70 13.24
N GLU A 362 2.31 -23.70 11.92
CA GLU A 362 2.32 -22.44 11.15
C GLU A 362 0.95 -21.75 11.18
N LEU A 363 -0.15 -22.50 11.11
CA LEU A 363 -1.51 -21.96 11.21
C LEU A 363 -1.75 -21.31 12.57
N LYS A 364 -1.35 -21.96 13.67
CA LYS A 364 -1.40 -21.36 15.02
C LYS A 364 -0.64 -20.04 15.08
N VAL A 365 0.55 -19.97 14.47
CA VAL A 365 1.34 -18.73 14.38
C VAL A 365 0.64 -17.65 13.55
N MET A 366 0.08 -18.01 12.38
CA MET A 366 -0.62 -17.06 11.49
C MET A 366 -1.92 -16.52 12.11
N PHE A 367 -2.70 -17.36 12.80
CA PHE A 367 -3.91 -16.93 13.51
C PHE A 367 -3.60 -16.17 14.80
N ALA A 368 -2.53 -16.51 15.53
CA ALA A 368 -2.07 -15.71 16.66
C ALA A 368 -1.68 -14.27 16.24
N ASP A 369 -1.04 -14.11 15.08
CA ASP A 369 -0.70 -12.80 14.50
C ASP A 369 -1.97 -12.02 14.11
N LEU A 370 -2.91 -12.64 13.39
CA LEU A 370 -4.20 -12.04 13.03
C LEU A 370 -5.02 -11.62 14.27
N ASP A 371 -5.09 -12.48 15.29
CA ASP A 371 -5.77 -12.19 16.56
C ASP A 371 -5.09 -11.07 17.33
N PHE A 372 -3.76 -11.01 17.31
CA PHE A 372 -2.98 -9.95 17.96
C PHE A 372 -3.20 -8.58 17.28
N GLN A 373 -3.27 -8.53 15.95
CA GLN A 373 -3.66 -7.30 15.24
C GLN A 373 -5.10 -6.90 15.59
N THR A 374 -6.03 -7.86 15.60
CA THR A 374 -7.46 -7.59 15.82
C THR A 374 -7.71 -7.16 17.26
N ARG A 375 -7.94 -5.85 17.48
CA ARG A 375 -8.14 -5.24 18.81
C ARG A 375 -8.98 -6.07 19.78
N ASP A 376 -10.09 -6.63 19.30
CA ASP A 376 -11.07 -7.34 20.13
C ASP A 376 -10.66 -8.79 20.48
N TYR A 377 -9.64 -9.34 19.80
CA TYR A 377 -9.07 -10.67 20.05
C TYR A 377 -7.62 -10.62 20.53
N ARG A 378 -7.05 -9.43 20.80
CA ARG A 378 -5.61 -9.28 21.08
C ARG A 378 -5.09 -10.21 22.17
N GLU A 379 -5.78 -10.33 23.30
CA GLU A 379 -5.37 -11.22 24.40
C GLU A 379 -5.42 -12.71 24.03
N ARG A 380 -6.26 -13.11 23.05
CA ARG A 380 -6.27 -14.46 22.46
C ARG A 380 -4.97 -14.70 21.68
N GLY A 381 -4.58 -13.76 20.82
CA GLY A 381 -3.31 -13.79 20.09
C GLY A 381 -2.09 -13.79 21.02
N LEU A 382 -2.10 -12.98 22.08
CA LEU A 382 -1.04 -12.96 23.09
C LEU A 382 -0.90 -14.28 23.85
N THR A 383 -2.01 -14.89 24.24
CA THR A 383 -2.02 -16.20 24.90
C THR A 383 -1.46 -17.27 23.96
N ALA A 384 -1.88 -17.27 22.69
CA ALA A 384 -1.36 -18.19 21.68
C ALA A 384 0.15 -17.99 21.42
N PHE A 385 0.65 -16.76 21.36
CA PHE A 385 2.09 -16.50 21.22
C PHE A 385 2.91 -16.97 22.43
N GLN A 386 2.38 -16.87 23.66
CA GLN A 386 3.02 -17.45 24.84
C GLN A 386 3.06 -18.99 24.79
N GLU A 387 1.98 -19.64 24.33
CA GLU A 387 1.98 -21.10 24.10
C GLU A 387 3.00 -21.50 23.02
N ILE A 388 3.05 -20.77 21.89
CA ILE A 388 4.03 -20.98 20.82
C ILE A 388 5.46 -20.90 21.37
N LEU A 389 5.81 -19.84 22.11
CA LEU A 389 7.15 -19.66 22.67
C LEU A 389 7.51 -20.68 23.76
N SER A 390 6.52 -21.29 24.42
CA SER A 390 6.76 -22.40 25.36
C SER A 390 7.27 -23.69 24.68
N ARG A 391 7.03 -23.84 23.37
CA ARG A 391 7.45 -25.01 22.56
C ARG A 391 8.52 -24.67 21.53
N GLN A 392 8.50 -23.45 21.00
CA GLN A 392 9.41 -22.91 19.99
C GLN A 392 9.98 -21.57 20.48
N PRO A 393 10.94 -21.58 21.43
CA PRO A 393 11.37 -20.36 22.12
C PRO A 393 11.85 -19.23 21.18
N ASP A 394 12.46 -19.58 20.06
CA ASP A 394 13.00 -18.62 19.09
C ASP A 394 12.09 -18.38 17.88
N ASN A 395 10.80 -18.78 17.92
CA ASN A 395 9.85 -18.52 16.84
C ASN A 395 9.83 -17.02 16.49
N PRO A 396 10.19 -16.60 15.26
CA PRO A 396 10.47 -15.19 14.97
C PRO A 396 9.22 -14.31 14.98
N VAL A 397 8.04 -14.85 14.63
CA VAL A 397 6.77 -14.10 14.63
C VAL A 397 6.30 -13.87 16.06
N ALA A 398 6.34 -14.91 16.90
CA ALA A 398 5.94 -14.81 18.30
C ALA A 398 6.92 -13.92 19.12
N ASN A 399 8.23 -14.00 18.82
CA ASN A 399 9.21 -13.06 19.36
C ASN A 399 8.93 -11.63 18.89
N ARG A 400 8.67 -11.36 17.60
CA ARG A 400 8.28 -10.02 17.11
C ARG A 400 7.10 -9.47 17.89
N ALA A 401 6.02 -10.25 18.03
CA ALA A 401 4.81 -9.83 18.72
C ALA A 401 5.04 -9.51 20.21
N LEU A 402 5.79 -10.34 20.95
CA LEU A 402 6.13 -10.01 22.35
C LEU A 402 7.10 -8.83 22.46
N GLY A 403 7.97 -8.61 21.47
CA GLY A 403 8.77 -7.39 21.34
C GLY A 403 7.91 -6.13 21.23
N TYR A 404 6.80 -6.18 20.48
CA TYR A 404 5.81 -5.10 20.41
C TYR A 404 5.08 -4.87 21.73
N VAL A 405 4.67 -5.94 22.42
CA VAL A 405 4.05 -5.84 23.76
C VAL A 405 5.01 -5.20 24.76
N ALA A 406 6.30 -5.53 24.69
CA ALA A 406 7.33 -4.93 25.51
C ALA A 406 7.54 -3.44 25.18
N LEU A 407 7.57 -3.05 23.89
CA LEU A 407 7.57 -1.64 23.46
C LEU A 407 6.38 -0.85 24.03
N GLN A 408 5.15 -1.38 23.90
CA GLN A 408 3.94 -0.74 24.43
C GLN A 408 3.98 -0.57 25.96
N LYS A 409 4.57 -1.52 26.67
CA LYS A 409 4.76 -1.48 28.13
C LYS A 409 5.98 -0.65 28.56
N ASN A 410 6.68 -0.03 27.62
CA ASN A 410 7.93 0.72 27.83
C ASN A 410 9.08 -0.13 28.42
N ASP A 411 9.06 -1.45 28.18
CA ASP A 411 10.09 -2.42 28.59
C ASP A 411 11.09 -2.63 27.44
N PHE A 412 11.94 -1.62 27.24
CA PHE A 412 12.82 -1.55 26.06
C PHE A 412 13.93 -2.61 26.04
N GLU A 413 14.33 -3.12 27.20
CA GLU A 413 15.35 -4.16 27.29
C GLU A 413 14.76 -5.52 26.86
N LYS A 414 13.56 -5.91 27.35
CA LYS A 414 12.87 -7.09 26.81
C LYS A 414 12.47 -6.92 25.35
N ALA A 415 12.07 -5.73 24.94
CA ALA A 415 11.80 -5.46 23.52
C ALA A 415 13.05 -5.77 22.67
N ARG A 416 14.23 -5.27 23.08
CA ARG A 416 15.49 -5.53 22.37
C ARG A 416 15.86 -7.00 22.38
N GLU A 417 15.68 -7.71 23.49
CA GLU A 417 15.84 -9.16 23.58
C GLU A 417 14.97 -9.89 22.55
N TYR A 418 13.66 -9.66 22.56
CA TYR A 418 12.70 -10.31 21.65
C TYR A 418 13.00 -10.02 20.17
N PHE A 419 13.26 -8.76 19.78
CA PHE A 419 13.60 -8.45 18.39
C PHE A 419 14.97 -9.01 17.99
N THR A 420 15.95 -9.11 18.91
CA THR A 420 17.24 -9.77 18.66
C THR A 420 17.03 -11.26 18.35
N ARG A 421 16.17 -11.96 19.10
CA ARG A 421 15.85 -13.38 18.86
C ARG A 421 15.14 -13.59 17.53
N ALA A 422 14.19 -12.72 17.19
CA ALA A 422 13.53 -12.74 15.89
C ALA A 422 14.53 -12.49 14.72
N ALA A 423 15.42 -11.51 14.85
CA ALA A 423 16.45 -11.21 13.86
C ALA A 423 17.46 -12.37 13.72
N ALA A 424 17.86 -13.01 14.82
CA ALA A 424 18.79 -14.14 14.83
C ALA A 424 18.28 -15.35 14.02
N GLN A 425 16.96 -15.59 13.99
CA GLN A 425 16.35 -16.62 13.14
C GLN A 425 16.14 -16.18 11.68
N SER A 426 16.91 -15.21 11.20
CA SER A 426 16.85 -14.70 9.82
C SER A 426 15.43 -14.25 9.41
N SER A 427 14.80 -13.46 10.27
CA SER A 427 13.49 -12.87 10.01
C SER A 427 13.44 -12.20 8.63
N LYS A 428 12.43 -12.52 7.84
CA LYS A 428 12.17 -11.87 6.54
C LYS A 428 11.28 -10.62 6.68
N ASP A 429 11.14 -10.12 7.90
CA ASP A 429 10.29 -9.01 8.29
C ASP A 429 11.18 -7.76 8.53
N PRO A 430 11.25 -6.80 7.59
CA PRO A 430 12.18 -5.65 7.69
C PRO A 430 11.93 -4.79 8.93
N GLN A 431 10.70 -4.83 9.44
CA GLN A 431 10.25 -4.12 10.63
C GLN A 431 10.95 -4.62 11.91
N VAL A 432 11.32 -5.91 11.99
CA VAL A 432 12.11 -6.47 13.10
C VAL A 432 13.48 -5.80 13.19
N HIS A 433 14.17 -5.68 12.06
CA HIS A 433 15.52 -5.11 11.99
C HIS A 433 15.50 -3.60 12.22
N TYR A 434 14.51 -2.88 11.67
CA TYR A 434 14.27 -1.46 11.95
C TYR A 434 14.00 -1.19 13.44
N LEU A 435 13.13 -1.98 14.09
CA LEU A 435 12.85 -1.79 15.52
C LEU A 435 14.03 -2.15 16.41
N LEU A 436 14.84 -3.14 16.04
CA LEU A 436 16.09 -3.44 16.72
C LEU A 436 17.06 -2.24 16.66
N ALA A 437 17.22 -1.61 15.50
CA ALA A 437 18.00 -0.38 15.34
C ALA A 437 17.40 0.82 16.13
N LEU A 438 16.07 0.96 16.17
CA LEU A 438 15.38 1.99 16.97
C LEU A 438 15.58 1.79 18.48
N LEU A 439 15.71 0.54 18.93
CA LEU A 439 15.98 0.17 20.33
C LEU A 439 17.46 0.30 20.73
N MET A 440 18.37 0.34 19.76
CA MET A 440 19.76 0.75 19.94
C MET A 440 19.87 2.27 20.08
N SER A 441 19.21 3.04 19.20
CA SER A 441 19.27 4.51 19.22
C SER A 441 18.66 5.14 20.48
N ARG A 442 17.68 4.46 21.11
CA ARG A 442 16.90 4.99 22.24
C ARG A 442 17.75 5.52 23.41
N LYS A 443 18.90 4.90 23.72
CA LYS A 443 19.81 5.38 24.78
C LYS A 443 20.30 6.82 24.57
N ASN A 444 20.38 7.27 23.32
CA ASN A 444 20.99 8.53 22.92
C ASN A 444 20.04 9.52 22.23
N LEU A 445 18.84 9.09 21.83
CA LEU A 445 17.76 9.98 21.40
C LEU A 445 17.38 11.05 22.44
N THR A 446 17.59 10.78 23.74
CA THR A 446 17.36 11.74 24.84
C THR A 446 18.60 12.53 25.27
N SER A 447 19.80 12.15 24.80
CA SER A 447 21.07 12.77 25.21
C SER A 447 21.65 13.72 24.15
N GLY A 448 21.12 13.70 22.92
CA GLY A 448 21.65 14.45 21.77
C GLY A 448 22.97 13.93 21.22
N LYS A 449 23.55 12.87 21.82
CA LYS A 449 24.81 12.26 21.38
C LYS A 449 24.59 11.27 20.25
N ALA A 450 25.68 10.91 19.57
CA ALA A 450 25.68 9.76 18.67
C ALA A 450 25.33 8.48 19.46
N PRO A 451 24.63 7.50 18.85
CA PRO A 451 24.44 6.18 19.45
C PRO A 451 25.78 5.48 19.74
N ASP A 452 25.85 4.69 20.81
CA ASP A 452 27.03 3.88 21.13
C ASP A 452 27.29 2.80 20.04
N ASP A 453 26.22 2.31 19.40
CA ASP A 453 26.22 1.16 18.47
C ASP A 453 25.90 1.54 17.01
N VAL A 454 26.38 2.70 16.51
CA VAL A 454 26.07 3.24 15.16
C VAL A 454 26.21 2.21 14.02
N GLU A 455 27.29 1.43 13.98
CA GLU A 455 27.51 0.46 12.89
C GLU A 455 26.61 -0.78 13.01
N ALA A 456 26.19 -1.16 14.23
CA ALA A 456 25.16 -2.20 14.41
C ALA A 456 23.79 -1.70 13.92
N MET A 457 23.43 -0.45 14.23
CA MET A 457 22.23 0.18 13.68
C MET A 457 22.27 0.24 12.15
N LYS A 458 23.38 0.70 11.55
CA LYS A 458 23.56 0.73 10.08
C LYS A 458 23.44 -0.67 9.48
N LYS A 459 23.98 -1.72 10.10
CA LYS A 459 23.82 -3.12 9.66
C LYS A 459 22.36 -3.57 9.66
N GLU A 460 21.61 -3.37 10.74
CA GLU A 460 20.21 -3.79 10.82
C GLU A 460 19.32 -2.96 9.88
N LEU A 461 19.57 -1.66 9.72
CA LEU A 461 18.84 -0.79 8.78
C LEU A 461 19.10 -1.19 7.32
N ASN A 462 20.35 -1.46 6.94
CA ASN A 462 20.67 -2.02 5.63
C ASN A 462 20.07 -3.42 5.41
N THR A 463 19.92 -4.21 6.48
CA THR A 463 19.21 -5.51 6.41
C THR A 463 17.73 -5.29 6.10
N ALA A 464 17.06 -4.35 6.79
CA ALA A 464 15.69 -3.96 6.50
C ALA A 464 15.50 -3.44 5.06
N ILE A 465 16.42 -2.60 4.57
CA ILE A 465 16.42 -2.08 3.19
C ILE A 465 16.69 -3.19 2.16
N SER A 466 17.51 -4.20 2.48
CA SER A 466 17.74 -5.35 1.60
C SER A 466 16.54 -6.32 1.53
N LEU A 467 15.77 -6.42 2.62
CA LEU A 467 14.51 -7.17 2.68
C LEU A 467 13.37 -6.42 1.96
N ASN A 468 13.36 -5.09 2.03
CA ASN A 468 12.50 -4.23 1.23
C ASN A 468 13.16 -2.86 0.89
N PRO A 469 13.57 -2.63 -0.38
CA PRO A 469 14.13 -1.36 -0.87
C PRO A 469 13.18 -0.15 -0.88
N GLU A 470 11.95 -0.32 -0.40
CA GLU A 470 10.93 0.72 -0.29
C GLU A 470 10.51 1.00 1.16
N TYR A 471 11.21 0.44 2.15
CA TYR A 471 10.86 0.60 3.55
C TYR A 471 11.31 1.96 4.09
N ALA A 472 10.43 2.96 3.96
CA ALA A 472 10.68 4.37 4.26
C ALA A 472 11.18 4.61 5.69
N GLU A 473 10.67 3.85 6.65
CA GLU A 473 11.02 3.91 8.06
C GLU A 473 12.51 3.63 8.30
N ALA A 474 13.07 2.65 7.59
CA ALA A 474 14.50 2.31 7.66
C ALA A 474 15.38 3.39 7.00
N TYR A 475 14.98 3.92 5.84
CA TYR A 475 15.70 5.05 5.21
C TYR A 475 15.72 6.28 6.12
N ASN A 476 14.59 6.65 6.75
CA ASN A 476 14.57 7.76 7.69
C ASN A 476 15.51 7.54 8.88
N LEU A 477 15.45 6.37 9.52
CA LEU A 477 16.28 6.09 10.69
C LEU A 477 17.77 5.93 10.31
N LEU A 478 18.07 5.46 9.10
CA LEU A 478 19.43 5.47 8.55
C LEU A 478 19.93 6.90 8.37
N GLY A 479 19.15 7.77 7.70
CA GLY A 479 19.53 9.17 7.54
C GLY A 479 19.72 9.91 8.86
N LEU A 480 18.85 9.68 9.86
CA LEU A 480 19.06 10.17 11.22
C LEU A 480 20.36 9.64 11.85
N THR A 481 20.70 8.37 11.64
CA THR A 481 21.92 7.73 12.16
C THR A 481 23.18 8.31 11.51
N LEU A 482 23.15 8.48 10.19
CA LEU A 482 24.24 9.08 9.41
C LEU A 482 24.47 10.56 9.79
N SER A 483 23.41 11.31 10.13
CA SER A 483 23.48 12.73 10.49
C SER A 483 24.30 13.05 11.77
N TYR A 484 24.83 12.04 12.47
CA TYR A 484 25.76 12.24 13.60
C TYR A 484 27.23 12.33 13.18
N ASP A 485 27.60 11.93 11.96
CA ASP A 485 28.93 12.17 11.38
C ASP A 485 28.84 13.28 10.32
N PRO A 486 29.53 14.44 10.51
CA PRO A 486 29.60 15.50 9.52
C PRO A 486 30.06 15.07 8.12
N LYS A 487 30.78 13.94 7.99
CA LYS A 487 31.20 13.38 6.69
C LYS A 487 30.06 12.70 5.94
N GLN A 488 29.10 12.11 6.66
CA GLN A 488 27.96 11.38 6.10
C GLN A 488 26.71 12.29 5.96
N LYS A 489 26.87 13.63 6.05
CA LYS A 489 25.75 14.60 6.05
C LYS A 489 24.91 14.60 4.77
N ASP A 490 25.53 14.37 3.61
CA ASP A 490 24.86 14.42 2.32
C ASP A 490 24.09 13.12 2.06
N GLU A 491 24.67 11.98 2.49
CA GLU A 491 24.00 10.67 2.53
C GLU A 491 22.78 10.73 3.46
N ALA A 492 22.93 11.29 4.66
CA ALA A 492 21.85 11.49 5.62
C ALA A 492 20.65 12.26 5.02
N VAL A 493 20.93 13.36 4.33
CA VAL A 493 19.93 14.19 3.64
C VAL A 493 19.29 13.44 2.47
N ASN A 494 20.03 12.61 1.74
CA ASN A 494 19.51 11.82 0.62
C ASN A 494 18.59 10.68 1.09
N ASP A 495 18.94 9.96 2.15
CA ASP A 495 18.10 8.91 2.72
C ASP A 495 16.80 9.47 3.32
N LEU A 496 16.86 10.62 3.99
CA LEU A 496 15.66 11.31 4.47
C LEU A 496 14.76 11.78 3.31
N LYS A 497 15.35 12.26 2.20
CA LYS A 497 14.60 12.56 0.96
C LYS A 497 13.99 11.30 0.33
N LYS A 498 14.69 10.16 0.37
CA LYS A 498 14.18 8.86 -0.09
C LYS A 498 13.01 8.37 0.76
N ALA A 499 13.05 8.52 2.09
CA ALA A 499 11.92 8.22 2.98
C ALA A 499 10.68 9.07 2.66
N ILE A 500 10.85 10.40 2.50
CA ILE A 500 9.77 11.32 2.10
C ILE A 500 9.20 10.95 0.72
N ALA A 501 10.04 10.51 -0.21
CA ALA A 501 9.59 10.08 -1.54
C ALA A 501 8.86 8.73 -1.57
N LEU A 502 9.13 7.85 -0.60
CA LEU A 502 8.48 6.54 -0.45
C LEU A 502 7.14 6.60 0.30
N ASN A 503 6.98 7.56 1.21
CA ASN A 503 5.76 7.79 1.97
C ASN A 503 5.59 9.32 2.20
N PRO A 504 5.04 10.05 1.21
CA PRO A 504 4.92 11.51 1.23
C PRO A 504 3.87 12.03 2.20
N ARG A 505 3.16 11.16 2.92
CA ARG A 505 2.16 11.53 3.93
C ARG A 505 2.67 11.48 5.36
N ALA A 506 3.82 10.86 5.63
CA ALA A 506 4.45 10.86 6.95
C ALA A 506 5.16 12.19 7.23
N GLY A 507 4.41 13.17 7.74
CA GLY A 507 4.93 14.53 8.01
C GLY A 507 6.14 14.59 8.96
N TRP A 508 6.32 13.57 9.80
CA TRP A 508 7.47 13.46 10.70
C TRP A 508 8.80 13.19 9.99
N TYR A 509 8.81 12.60 8.79
CA TYR A 509 10.03 12.52 7.96
C TYR A 509 10.53 13.91 7.54
N SER A 510 9.60 14.82 7.24
CA SER A 510 9.92 16.20 6.90
C SER A 510 10.36 17.02 8.12
N LEU A 511 9.90 16.69 9.34
CA LEU A 511 10.47 17.22 10.59
C LEU A 511 11.91 16.73 10.80
N ASN A 512 12.17 15.44 10.60
CA ASN A 512 13.52 14.86 10.74
C ASN A 512 14.50 15.49 9.75
N LEU A 513 14.09 15.67 8.50
CA LEU A 513 14.91 16.36 7.49
C LEU A 513 15.16 17.83 7.85
N ALA A 514 14.16 18.54 8.38
CA ALA A 514 14.36 19.91 8.88
C ALA A 514 15.36 19.96 10.05
N GLY A 515 15.26 19.04 11.01
CA GLY A 515 16.21 18.92 12.12
C GLY A 515 17.64 18.58 11.67
N VAL A 516 17.81 17.77 10.62
CA VAL A 516 19.12 17.51 10.00
C VAL A 516 19.65 18.74 9.25
N TYR A 517 18.81 19.47 8.51
CA TYR A 517 19.22 20.76 7.91
C TYR A 517 19.65 21.78 8.97
N MET A 518 18.95 21.88 10.11
CA MET A 518 19.38 22.73 11.22
C MET A 518 20.75 22.32 11.77
N ARG A 519 21.01 21.01 11.92
CA ARG A 519 22.32 20.47 12.34
C ARG A 519 23.42 20.74 11.32
N ASN A 520 23.09 20.70 10.03
CA ASN A 520 24.00 20.98 8.91
C ASN A 520 24.28 22.48 8.69
N GLN A 521 23.68 23.38 9.48
CA GLN A 521 23.73 24.84 9.30
C GLN A 521 23.05 25.32 8.01
N GLU A 522 21.96 24.65 7.60
CA GLU A 522 21.18 24.92 6.38
C GLU A 522 19.75 25.45 6.74
N PRO A 523 19.61 26.54 7.53
CA PRO A 523 18.36 26.92 8.20
C PRO A 523 17.23 27.32 7.25
N ASP A 524 17.52 27.87 6.07
CA ASP A 524 16.49 28.21 5.08
C ASP A 524 15.73 26.98 4.56
N GLN A 525 16.44 25.86 4.40
CA GLN A 525 15.84 24.60 3.96
C GLN A 525 14.97 23.99 5.06
N ALA A 526 15.39 24.11 6.32
CA ALA A 526 14.56 23.76 7.47
C ALA A 526 13.32 24.65 7.54
N LYS A 527 13.47 25.99 7.49
CA LYS A 527 12.36 26.94 7.57
C LYS A 527 11.34 26.74 6.44
N ALA A 528 11.79 26.41 5.23
CA ALA A 528 10.91 26.08 4.10
C ALA A 528 10.06 24.82 4.37
N LEU A 529 10.66 23.73 4.88
CA LEU A 529 9.93 22.51 5.24
C LEU A 529 8.95 22.76 6.39
N LEU A 530 9.41 23.36 7.49
CA LEU A 530 8.62 23.58 8.70
C LEU A 530 7.45 24.55 8.44
N SER A 531 7.65 25.59 7.62
CA SER A 531 6.56 26.46 7.15
C SER A 531 5.48 25.72 6.37
N GLY A 532 5.83 24.60 5.74
CA GLY A 532 4.90 23.68 5.11
C GLY A 532 4.15 22.77 6.09
N LEU A 533 4.69 22.52 7.29
CA LEU A 533 4.16 21.58 8.29
C LEU A 533 3.42 22.23 9.46
N LYS A 534 3.59 23.54 9.70
CA LYS A 534 3.13 24.25 10.91
C LYS A 534 1.63 24.18 11.25
N ASN A 535 0.80 23.66 10.35
CA ASN A 535 -0.64 23.50 10.53
C ASN A 535 -1.10 22.05 10.20
N ASN A 536 -0.19 21.07 10.24
CA ASN A 536 -0.44 19.72 9.74
C ASN A 536 -1.68 19.05 10.38
N SER A 537 -2.29 18.12 9.64
CA SER A 537 -3.42 17.32 10.13
C SER A 537 -3.11 16.49 11.39
N ASP A 538 -1.85 16.10 11.60
CA ASP A 538 -1.35 15.57 12.86
C ASP A 538 -0.99 16.73 13.81
N PRO A 539 -1.66 16.85 14.98
CA PRO A 539 -1.38 17.89 15.96
C PRO A 539 0.05 17.87 16.51
N GLN A 540 0.70 16.71 16.59
CA GLN A 540 2.09 16.60 17.08
C GLN A 540 3.07 17.10 16.02
N VAL A 541 2.87 16.74 14.75
CA VAL A 541 3.68 17.25 13.64
C VAL A 541 3.53 18.78 13.53
N SER A 542 2.29 19.27 13.64
CA SER A 542 1.96 20.69 13.66
C SER A 542 2.66 21.44 14.80
N LEU A 543 2.57 20.95 16.03
CA LEU A 543 3.20 21.53 17.21
C LEU A 543 4.73 21.56 17.13
N MET A 544 5.35 20.44 16.74
CA MET A 544 6.81 20.37 16.57
C MET A 544 7.30 21.31 15.47
N ALA A 545 6.56 21.44 14.36
CA ALA A 545 6.89 22.37 13.30
C ALA A 545 6.82 23.84 13.75
N GLN A 546 5.80 24.21 14.54
CA GLN A 546 5.69 25.55 15.14
C GLN A 546 6.84 25.83 16.11
N GLN A 547 7.19 24.89 16.98
CA GLN A 547 8.28 25.04 17.95
C GLN A 547 9.65 25.22 17.27
N GLN A 548 9.94 24.44 16.21
CA GLN A 548 11.20 24.57 15.48
C GLN A 548 11.26 25.86 14.63
N LEU A 549 10.11 26.35 14.11
CA LEU A 549 10.05 27.66 13.46
C LEU A 549 10.35 28.79 14.44
N GLN A 550 9.73 28.78 15.64
CA GLN A 550 9.95 29.81 16.65
C GLN A 550 11.43 29.83 17.05
N PHE A 551 12.04 28.68 17.31
CA PHE A 551 13.48 28.57 17.61
C PHE A 551 14.37 29.16 16.50
N LEU A 552 14.06 28.92 15.22
CA LEU A 552 14.80 29.50 14.10
C LEU A 552 14.62 31.03 14.00
N GLU A 553 13.44 31.54 14.32
CA GLU A 553 13.15 32.98 14.32
C GLU A 553 13.85 33.67 15.50
N ASP A 554 13.74 33.14 16.71
CA ASP A 554 14.45 33.60 17.91
C ASP A 554 15.97 33.59 17.72
N TYR A 555 16.53 32.50 17.17
CA TYR A 555 17.95 32.40 16.86
C TYR A 555 18.39 33.46 15.85
N SER A 556 17.62 33.65 14.76
CA SER A 556 17.93 34.67 13.76
C SER A 556 17.89 36.09 14.34
N HIS A 557 16.94 36.38 15.23
CA HIS A 557 16.82 37.67 15.89
C HIS A 557 17.98 37.93 16.86
N ASN A 558 18.35 36.95 17.68
CA ASN A 558 19.46 37.07 18.61
C ASN A 558 20.81 37.28 17.89
N VAL A 559 21.02 36.62 16.74
CA VAL A 559 22.22 36.84 15.91
C VAL A 559 22.24 38.25 15.30
N THR A 560 21.11 38.78 14.81
CA THR A 560 21.09 40.15 14.27
C THR A 560 21.24 41.23 15.35
N VAL A 561 20.71 41.00 16.56
CA VAL A 561 20.90 41.90 17.71
C VAL A 561 22.34 41.89 18.20
N ALA A 562 22.99 40.72 18.30
CA ALA A 562 24.39 40.62 18.70
C ALA A 562 25.33 41.28 17.67
N ALA A 563 25.09 41.07 16.37
CA ALA A 563 25.85 41.71 15.31
C ALA A 563 25.64 43.24 15.25
N GLY A 564 24.47 43.74 15.67
CA GLY A 564 24.23 45.16 15.85
C GLY A 564 25.02 45.74 17.03
N ALA A 565 24.95 45.10 18.21
CA ALA A 565 25.63 45.56 19.42
C ALA A 565 27.16 45.65 19.27
N GLN A 566 27.78 44.72 18.54
CA GLN A 566 29.23 44.77 18.26
C GLN A 566 29.63 45.90 17.29
N GLY A 567 28.67 46.59 16.65
CA GLY A 567 28.94 47.76 15.80
C GLY A 567 29.08 49.08 16.55
N ASP A 568 28.63 49.16 17.81
CA ASP A 568 28.52 50.41 18.58
C ASP A 568 29.62 50.58 19.65
N GLU A 569 30.38 49.54 20.01
CA GLU A 569 31.44 49.62 21.05
C GLU A 569 32.83 50.07 20.53
N GLU A 570 33.08 50.09 19.21
CA GLU A 570 34.40 50.46 18.64
C GLU A 570 34.54 51.97 18.33
N LYS A 571 33.99 52.83 19.20
CA LYS A 571 34.13 54.29 19.14
C LYS A 571 34.20 54.95 20.53
N ASP A 572 35.36 54.91 21.17
CA ASP A 572 35.89 56.00 22.01
C ASP A 572 37.32 55.71 22.52
N SER A 573 38.34 55.85 21.66
CA SER A 573 39.72 56.15 22.09
C SER A 573 40.59 56.71 20.96
N GLU A 574 40.77 58.03 20.94
CA GLU A 574 41.85 58.70 20.20
C GLU A 574 43.08 58.83 21.13
N PRO A 575 44.32 58.86 20.60
CA PRO A 575 44.92 60.20 20.43
C PRO A 575 46.00 60.36 19.32
N ALA A 576 46.09 61.61 18.83
CA ALA A 576 47.29 62.36 18.44
C ALA A 576 48.11 61.95 17.17
N ASP A 577 47.86 62.74 16.11
CA ASP A 577 48.80 63.25 15.08
C ASP A 577 50.22 62.68 14.91
N LYS A 578 50.54 62.32 13.64
CA LYS A 578 51.58 63.04 12.87
C LYS A 578 51.52 62.80 11.36
N ASP A 579 52.03 63.78 10.61
CA ASP A 579 52.03 63.89 9.15
C ASP A 579 52.81 62.76 8.42
N GLU A 580 52.36 62.34 7.23
CA GLU A 580 52.87 62.88 5.95
C GLU A 580 52.09 62.40 4.70
N ALA A 581 52.35 63.06 3.56
CA ALA A 581 51.74 62.92 2.23
C ALA A 581 51.45 61.47 1.75
N ALA A 582 50.26 61.17 1.19
CA ALA A 582 49.86 61.34 -0.23
C ALA A 582 50.74 60.57 -1.25
N LYS A 583 50.21 59.95 -2.32
CA LYS A 583 48.92 60.16 -3.02
C LYS A 583 48.62 58.98 -3.98
N ASP A 584 47.35 58.58 -4.10
CA ASP A 584 46.59 58.43 -5.36
C ASP A 584 45.40 57.47 -5.22
N THR A 585 44.22 57.93 -5.63
CA THR A 585 42.97 57.17 -5.65
C THR A 585 42.12 57.58 -6.85
N GLU A 586 41.93 56.69 -7.83
CA GLU A 586 40.84 56.84 -8.79
C GLU A 586 39.55 56.33 -8.15
N LYS A 587 38.58 57.23 -7.99
CA LYS A 587 37.17 56.88 -7.80
C LYS A 587 36.49 56.74 -9.15
N ASN A 588 35.44 55.93 -9.21
CA ASN A 588 34.23 56.33 -9.92
C ASN A 588 33.00 55.85 -9.17
N ASP A 589 32.09 56.79 -8.89
CA ASP A 589 30.75 56.50 -8.37
C ASP A 589 29.88 55.86 -9.45
N PHE A 590 28.88 55.07 -9.06
CA PHE A 590 27.63 55.02 -9.81
C PHE A 590 26.43 54.82 -8.89
N LYS A 591 25.41 55.67 -9.03
CA LYS A 591 24.09 55.53 -8.37
C LYS A 591 23.13 54.79 -9.31
N PRO A 592 22.12 54.07 -8.78
CA PRO A 592 21.14 53.38 -9.63
C PRO A 592 20.15 54.37 -10.25
N GLU A 593 19.89 54.22 -11.56
CA GLU A 593 18.78 54.88 -12.26
C GLU A 593 17.61 53.90 -12.51
N GLU A 594 16.40 54.44 -12.62
CA GLU A 594 15.20 53.69 -12.99
C GLU A 594 15.15 53.43 -14.50
N VAL A 595 14.75 52.23 -14.93
CA VAL A 595 14.39 51.97 -16.34
C VAL A 595 13.03 51.26 -16.44
N ASN A 596 12.18 51.84 -17.28
CA ASN A 596 10.77 51.48 -17.49
C ASN A 596 10.50 49.99 -17.78
N ARG A 597 9.40 49.47 -17.21
CA ARG A 597 8.73 48.26 -17.70
C ARG A 597 7.82 48.59 -18.88
N THR A 598 8.24 48.27 -20.10
CA THR A 598 7.32 48.18 -21.26
C THR A 598 6.53 46.88 -21.20
N GLN A 599 5.22 46.95 -21.49
CA GLN A 599 4.37 45.75 -21.62
C GLN A 599 4.57 45.09 -22.99
N PRO A 600 4.79 43.76 -23.05
CA PRO A 600 4.54 42.98 -24.26
C PRO A 600 3.03 42.93 -24.54
N SER A 601 2.62 43.09 -25.79
CA SER A 601 1.20 43.15 -26.17
C SER A 601 0.51 41.79 -26.13
N THR A 602 -0.77 41.78 -25.75
CA THR A 602 -1.60 40.57 -25.72
C THR A 602 -2.19 40.25 -27.09
N THR A 603 -1.46 39.51 -27.92
CA THR A 603 -2.09 38.72 -29.00
C THR A 603 -2.79 37.51 -28.39
N PRO A 604 -4.03 37.14 -28.80
CA PRO A 604 -4.70 35.97 -28.26
C PRO A 604 -3.93 34.69 -28.59
N ALA A 605 -3.47 33.98 -27.56
CA ALA A 605 -2.88 32.65 -27.74
C ALA A 605 -3.96 31.69 -28.26
N THR A 606 -3.70 31.06 -29.41
CA THR A 606 -4.59 30.03 -29.95
C THR A 606 -4.66 28.83 -28.99
N PRO A 607 -5.81 28.10 -28.93
CA PRO A 607 -5.97 27.01 -27.98
C PRO A 607 -4.87 25.95 -28.15
N TYR A 608 -4.08 25.72 -27.10
CA TYR A 608 -3.03 24.71 -27.09
C TYR A 608 -3.66 23.32 -27.27
N LYS A 609 -3.55 22.80 -28.50
CA LYS A 609 -4.00 21.46 -28.86
C LYS A 609 -2.83 20.51 -28.57
N PRO A 610 -2.88 19.66 -27.53
CA PRO A 610 -1.76 18.80 -27.19
C PRO A 610 -1.49 17.82 -28.33
N GLU A 611 -0.29 17.91 -28.91
CA GLU A 611 0.13 17.01 -29.99
C GLU A 611 0.10 15.55 -29.49
N PRO A 612 -0.39 14.58 -30.28
CA PRO A 612 -0.40 13.18 -29.87
C PRO A 612 1.02 12.69 -29.62
N ILE A 613 1.21 11.95 -28.53
CA ILE A 613 2.43 11.18 -28.31
C ILE A 613 2.37 9.97 -29.24
N LEU A 614 3.40 9.81 -30.06
CA LEU A 614 3.61 8.71 -30.99
C LEU A 614 4.63 7.74 -30.40
N PHE A 615 4.57 6.49 -30.86
CA PHE A 615 5.39 5.39 -30.37
C PHE A 615 6.31 4.85 -31.47
N LEU A 616 7.54 4.48 -31.12
CA LEU A 616 8.51 3.88 -32.03
C LEU A 616 9.34 2.83 -31.29
N LYS A 617 9.36 1.58 -31.79
CA LYS A 617 10.37 0.58 -31.41
C LYS A 617 11.48 0.54 -32.45
N GLY A 618 12.74 0.41 -32.03
CA GLY A 618 13.89 0.37 -32.94
C GLY A 618 15.20 0.02 -32.25
N VAL A 619 16.30 0.20 -32.98
CA VAL A 619 17.67 0.05 -32.46
C VAL A 619 18.34 1.42 -32.40
N LEU A 620 18.73 1.84 -31.19
CA LEU A 620 19.52 3.03 -30.92
C LEU A 620 20.93 2.87 -31.52
N LEU A 621 21.22 3.63 -32.56
CA LEU A 621 22.50 3.63 -33.26
C LEU A 621 23.54 4.50 -32.55
N SER A 622 23.13 5.66 -32.02
CA SER A 622 24.01 6.59 -31.31
C SER A 622 23.24 7.56 -30.43
N VAL A 623 23.94 8.13 -29.44
CA VAL A 623 23.50 9.26 -28.61
C VAL A 623 24.54 10.37 -28.73
N ASP A 624 24.15 11.51 -29.28
CA ASP A 624 24.97 12.73 -29.32
C ASP A 624 24.60 13.65 -28.15
N CYS A 625 25.57 13.94 -27.28
CA CYS A 625 25.45 14.82 -26.12
C CYS A 625 26.31 16.09 -26.23
N SER A 626 26.80 16.42 -27.44
CA SER A 626 27.69 17.58 -27.68
C SER A 626 27.07 18.93 -27.28
N GLN A 627 25.73 19.01 -27.20
CA GLN A 627 24.97 20.21 -26.82
C GLN A 627 24.34 20.10 -25.42
N SER A 628 25.06 19.50 -24.47
CA SER A 628 24.66 19.38 -23.05
C SER A 628 24.08 20.71 -22.50
N PRO A 629 22.91 20.71 -21.84
CA PRO A 629 22.19 19.55 -21.33
C PRO A 629 21.35 18.77 -22.36
N ALA A 630 21.19 19.26 -23.60
CA ALA A 630 20.41 18.58 -24.63
C ALA A 630 21.15 17.37 -25.21
N ALA A 631 20.38 16.42 -25.77
CA ALA A 631 20.93 15.25 -26.48
C ALA A 631 20.06 14.83 -27.67
N THR A 632 20.70 14.25 -28.68
CA THR A 632 20.08 13.75 -29.92
C THR A 632 20.39 12.27 -30.10
N LEU A 633 19.35 11.44 -30.13
CA LEU A 633 19.41 10.00 -30.35
C LEU A 633 19.12 9.68 -31.82
N THR A 634 19.92 8.81 -32.43
CA THR A 634 19.64 8.26 -33.77
C THR A 634 19.17 6.82 -33.65
N ILE A 635 17.96 6.51 -34.14
CA ILE A 635 17.32 5.20 -33.97
C ILE A 635 16.95 4.62 -35.34
N SER A 636 17.30 3.36 -35.60
CA SER A 636 16.85 2.61 -36.78
C SER A 636 15.51 1.94 -36.49
N SER A 637 14.49 2.18 -37.32
CA SER A 637 13.19 1.49 -37.24
C SER A 637 12.52 1.42 -38.62
N GLY A 638 11.99 0.25 -38.98
CA GLY A 638 11.32 0.03 -40.27
C GLY A 638 12.21 0.30 -41.49
N GLY A 639 13.54 0.12 -41.35
CA GLY A 639 14.53 0.48 -42.38
C GLY A 639 14.85 1.98 -42.50
N LYS A 640 14.14 2.86 -41.78
CA LYS A 640 14.41 4.30 -41.72
C LYS A 640 15.27 4.65 -40.50
N LYS A 641 16.08 5.71 -40.62
CA LYS A 641 16.72 6.37 -39.47
C LYS A 641 15.81 7.48 -38.94
N TRP A 642 15.66 7.52 -37.63
CA TRP A 642 14.87 8.49 -36.88
C TRP A 642 15.78 9.31 -35.99
N LYS A 643 15.52 10.61 -35.86
CA LYS A 643 16.28 11.55 -35.04
C LYS A 643 15.40 12.06 -33.90
N MET A 644 15.76 11.71 -32.67
CA MET A 644 14.96 11.91 -31.48
C MET A 644 15.70 12.82 -30.50
N THR A 645 15.10 13.96 -30.13
CA THR A 645 15.77 15.02 -29.37
C THR A 645 15.20 15.14 -27.95
N THR A 646 16.05 15.39 -26.95
CA THR A 646 15.64 15.88 -25.63
C THR A 646 16.33 17.21 -25.32
N PRO A 647 15.63 18.23 -24.78
CA PRO A 647 16.26 19.47 -24.33
C PRO A 647 17.08 19.30 -23.04
N ASP A 648 16.90 18.19 -22.32
CA ASP A 648 17.63 17.87 -21.10
C ASP A 648 17.77 16.34 -20.97
N ALA A 649 19.00 15.84 -21.09
CA ALA A 649 19.34 14.42 -20.98
C ALA A 649 19.23 13.88 -19.54
N LYS A 650 19.39 14.75 -18.52
CA LYS A 650 19.31 14.37 -17.10
C LYS A 650 17.86 14.34 -16.59
N LYS A 651 16.96 15.10 -17.23
CA LYS A 651 15.52 15.08 -16.96
C LYS A 651 14.72 14.14 -17.88
N LEU A 652 15.35 13.54 -18.90
CA LEU A 652 14.71 12.53 -19.72
C LEU A 652 14.43 11.27 -18.87
N LEU A 653 13.16 10.87 -18.79
CA LEU A 653 12.79 9.60 -18.18
C LEU A 653 13.26 8.44 -19.07
N VAL A 654 14.25 7.70 -18.57
CA VAL A 654 14.75 6.46 -19.17
C VAL A 654 14.37 5.28 -18.28
N MET A 655 13.75 4.26 -18.86
CA MET A 655 13.35 3.03 -18.19
C MET A 655 14.29 1.89 -18.59
N GLY A 656 14.67 1.03 -17.63
CA GLY A 656 15.63 -0.05 -17.82
C GLY A 656 17.11 0.32 -17.63
N ALA A 657 17.42 1.49 -17.07
CA ALA A 657 18.79 1.85 -16.65
C ALA A 657 18.80 2.85 -15.48
N ASP A 658 19.44 2.48 -14.37
CA ASP A 658 19.43 3.23 -13.10
C ASP A 658 20.24 4.54 -13.12
N GLY A 659 20.94 4.83 -14.22
CA GLY A 659 21.78 6.02 -14.42
C GLY A 659 21.24 7.05 -15.43
N GLY A 660 20.03 6.86 -15.96
CA GLY A 660 19.48 7.73 -17.01
C GLY A 660 20.12 7.55 -18.39
N LEU A 661 20.03 8.56 -19.27
CA LEU A 661 20.54 8.48 -20.64
C LEU A 661 22.08 8.53 -20.68
N SER A 662 22.72 7.47 -21.17
CA SER A 662 24.17 7.48 -21.39
C SER A 662 24.55 7.83 -22.82
N CYS A 663 25.49 8.77 -22.96
CA CYS A 663 26.04 9.22 -24.24
C CYS A 663 26.92 8.16 -24.95
N SER A 664 27.26 7.06 -24.29
CA SER A 664 28.02 5.95 -24.87
C SER A 664 27.13 4.86 -25.50
N TRP A 665 25.80 4.98 -25.44
CA TRP A 665 24.92 3.92 -25.92
C TRP A 665 24.87 3.82 -27.45
N THR A 666 25.11 2.60 -27.92
CA THR A 666 24.93 2.16 -29.30
C THR A 666 24.45 0.72 -29.32
N ASN A 667 23.80 0.32 -30.42
CA ASN A 667 23.23 -1.00 -30.68
C ASN A 667 22.31 -1.56 -29.57
N LYS A 668 21.58 -0.68 -28.87
CA LYS A 668 20.55 -1.06 -27.89
C LYS A 668 19.18 -1.12 -28.56
N LYS A 669 18.35 -2.11 -28.23
CA LYS A 669 16.93 -2.03 -28.57
C LYS A 669 16.28 -0.97 -27.67
N VAL A 670 15.38 -0.19 -28.25
CA VAL A 670 14.68 0.88 -27.55
C VAL A 670 13.23 1.00 -27.99
N ALA A 671 12.37 1.31 -27.03
CA ALA A 671 11.04 1.84 -27.27
C ALA A 671 11.02 3.33 -26.88
N VAL A 672 10.41 4.16 -27.72
CA VAL A 672 10.42 5.63 -27.58
C VAL A 672 9.02 6.20 -27.73
N ASN A 673 8.60 6.96 -26.73
CA ASN A 673 7.43 7.83 -26.80
C ASN A 673 7.90 9.23 -27.17
N TYR A 674 7.37 9.82 -28.25
CA TYR A 674 7.83 11.10 -28.79
C TYR A 674 6.68 11.96 -29.34
N ARG A 675 6.87 13.28 -29.41
CA ARG A 675 6.02 14.19 -30.19
C ARG A 675 6.68 14.45 -31.54
N LYS A 676 5.92 14.41 -32.64
CA LYS A 676 6.47 14.57 -34.00
C LYS A 676 7.06 15.97 -34.18
N ALA A 677 8.33 16.04 -34.61
CA ALA A 677 9.01 17.32 -34.91
C ALA A 677 9.21 17.55 -36.41
N GLY A 678 9.29 16.47 -37.22
CA GLY A 678 9.50 16.53 -38.66
C GLY A 678 9.15 15.20 -39.34
N GLU A 679 9.64 14.96 -40.56
CA GLU A 679 9.60 13.59 -41.12
C GLU A 679 10.75 12.76 -40.54
N ASN A 680 10.41 11.68 -39.86
CA ASN A 680 11.35 10.84 -39.10
C ASN A 680 12.08 11.58 -37.96
N GLU A 681 11.65 12.80 -37.58
CA GLU A 681 12.18 13.56 -36.44
C GLU A 681 11.15 13.69 -35.30
N GLY A 682 11.62 13.68 -34.05
CA GLY A 682 10.78 13.79 -32.85
C GLY A 682 11.44 14.44 -31.63
N LYS A 683 10.61 14.88 -30.69
CA LYS A 683 10.98 15.31 -29.34
C LYS A 683 10.59 14.22 -28.34
N ILE A 684 11.54 13.67 -27.60
CA ILE A 684 11.33 12.53 -26.71
C ILE A 684 10.49 12.95 -25.50
N ALA A 685 9.52 12.11 -25.14
CA ALA A 685 8.77 12.17 -23.89
C ALA A 685 9.28 11.12 -22.89
N THR A 686 9.48 9.87 -23.33
CA THR A 686 10.17 8.80 -22.57
C THR A 686 10.99 7.90 -23.48
N LEU A 687 12.00 7.27 -22.90
CA LEU A 687 12.85 6.25 -23.51
C LEU A 687 12.82 4.97 -22.65
N GLU A 688 12.87 3.82 -23.28
CA GLU A 688 12.88 2.50 -22.63
C GLU A 688 13.90 1.61 -23.35
N LEU A 689 14.66 0.82 -22.59
CA LEU A 689 15.58 -0.21 -23.10
C LEU A 689 14.89 -1.58 -23.13
N GLU A 690 15.10 -2.35 -24.21
CA GLU A 690 14.62 -3.75 -24.35
C GLU A 690 15.77 -4.78 -24.42
#